data_AF-A0AA42HH58-F1
#
_entry.id   AF-A0AA42HH58-F1
#
_cell.length_a   1.000
_cell.length_b   1.000
_cell.length_c   1.000
_cell.angle_alpha   90.00
_cell.angle_beta   90.00
_cell.angle_gamma   90.00
#
_symmetry.space_group_name_H-M   'P 1'
#
loop_
_entity.id
_entity.type
_entity.pdbx_description
1 polymer ?
#
loop_
_entity_poly.entity_id
_entity_poly.type
_entity_poly.pdbx_seq_one_letter_code
_entity_poly.pdbx_strand_id
1 'polypeptide(L)'
;TGESLPVEKFAQLRDARQGNPLERDSLCFMGTTVVSGSAQAVVIGTGTRTYFGSLAERVIASDPTPTAFQAGVNRVSWLLIRFMLVMAPVVLLINGFTKGDWLEAALFALSIAVGLTPEMLPMIVTSTLAKGAVVLSRRKVIVKRLDAIQNFGAMDILCTDKTGTLTQDRIVLERHTDAFGQVQDRVLQLAFLNSHYQTGLKNLLDVAVLEHVELRHALKVDSRFRKLDEIPFDFARRRMSVVVSEREDNHLLICKGALEEVLAVCDTVETAEGSEPLTGARLDSIRAVADGLNQEGLRVVAVATRELPPTRDVYGVADESGLCLAGYIAFLDPPKETTAPALRALAQNGVAVKVLTGDNDRVSLKVCRDVGLVVEGVLLGPQLDELDDAVLGELAERTTLFAKLTPSHKERLVRVLRERGHVVGFLGDGINDAPALRTADIGISVDSAVDIAKEAADLILLEKSLMVLEEGVIEGRRTFANMLKYIRMTASSNFGNVFSVLVASAFIPFLPMLPLQLLVQNLLYDLSQIAIPFDHVDDELLRQPQQWNPGGLGRFMVFFGPISSIFDIATFLVLWHVFGANSPEHQTLFQSGWFVEGLISQLLVVHMIRTRRIPFLQSRAAWPLLGMTLAIVAVAIFLPMGPLAHSFRLEALPPGYWPWLLAILLGYMALTQAVKGWFARRYGWQ
;
A
#
# COMPACT_ATOMS: atom_id res chain seq x y z
N THR A 1 2.69 14.76 17.84
CA THR A 1 2.61 13.56 18.70
C THR A 1 1.65 12.54 18.13
N GLY A 2 0.68 12.90 17.28
CA GLY A 2 -0.24 11.90 16.67
C GLY A 2 -1.34 11.45 17.62
N GLU A 3 -1.12 11.64 18.92
CA GLU A 3 -2.09 11.51 19.99
C GLU A 3 -3.22 12.55 19.88
N SER A 4 -4.44 12.11 20.16
CA SER A 4 -5.65 12.94 20.25
C SER A 4 -5.78 13.64 21.61
N LEU A 5 -4.95 13.29 22.59
CA LEU A 5 -4.99 13.88 23.93
C LEU A 5 -4.30 15.26 23.97
N PRO A 6 -4.94 16.27 24.59
CA PRO A 6 -4.32 17.58 24.75
C PRO A 6 -3.05 17.51 25.63
N VAL A 7 -2.05 18.32 25.28
CA VAL A 7 -0.81 18.47 26.06
C VAL A 7 -0.72 19.90 26.59
N GLU A 8 -0.53 20.04 27.90
CA GLU A 8 -0.47 21.35 28.56
C GLU A 8 0.85 22.07 28.35
N LYS A 9 0.78 23.40 28.31
CA LYS A 9 1.92 24.27 27.98
C LYS A 9 2.21 25.25 29.11
N PHE A 10 3.50 25.42 29.42
CA PHE A 10 3.99 26.20 30.57
C PHE A 10 5.06 27.21 30.14
N ALA A 11 5.08 28.40 30.74
CA ALA A 11 6.11 29.39 30.44
C ALA A 11 7.53 28.94 30.85
N GLN A 12 7.65 28.08 31.87
CA GLN A 12 8.90 27.53 32.36
C GLN A 12 8.96 26.02 32.12
N LEU A 13 10.14 25.52 31.73
CA LEU A 13 10.41 24.09 31.58
C LEU A 13 10.31 23.40 32.93
N ARG A 14 9.43 22.40 33.05
CA ARG A 14 9.25 21.61 34.27
C ARG A 14 10.36 20.56 34.47
N ASP A 15 10.91 20.03 33.37
CA ASP A 15 12.03 19.09 33.40
C ASP A 15 13.11 19.50 32.39
N ALA A 16 14.31 19.80 32.89
CA ALA A 16 15.44 20.20 32.08
C ALA A 16 16.03 19.05 31.23
N ARG A 17 15.61 17.79 31.48
CA ARG A 17 16.09 16.60 30.75
C ARG A 17 15.33 16.30 29.46
N GLN A 18 14.30 17.08 29.10
CA GLN A 18 13.58 16.94 27.83
C GLN A 18 14.45 17.38 26.64
N GLY A 19 15.16 16.40 26.04
CA GLY A 19 16.02 16.60 24.88
C GLY A 19 15.24 16.85 23.59
N ASN A 20 14.04 16.27 23.44
CA ASN A 20 13.21 16.40 22.24
C ASN A 20 12.42 17.73 22.27
N PRO A 21 12.55 18.62 21.26
CA PRO A 21 11.78 19.85 21.19
C PRO A 21 10.27 19.64 21.25
N LEU A 22 9.74 18.56 20.64
CA LEU A 22 8.31 18.27 20.59
C LEU A 22 7.69 17.92 21.96
N GLU A 23 8.52 17.43 22.89
CA GLU A 23 8.11 17.08 24.25
C GLU A 23 8.22 18.28 25.19
N ARG A 24 8.75 19.42 24.74
CA ARG A 24 8.88 20.61 25.57
C ARG A 24 7.53 21.26 25.82
N ASP A 25 7.22 21.37 27.11
CA ASP A 25 6.02 22.03 27.61
C ASP A 25 6.02 23.54 27.34
N SER A 26 7.18 24.15 27.08
CA SER A 26 7.30 25.59 26.84
C SER A 26 7.19 26.01 25.38
N LEU A 27 6.95 25.06 24.46
CA LEU A 27 6.87 25.32 23.03
C LEU A 27 5.48 25.00 22.48
N CYS A 28 4.94 25.94 21.70
CA CYS A 28 3.73 25.76 20.91
C CYS A 28 4.12 25.59 19.44
N PHE A 29 3.40 24.72 18.72
CA PHE A 29 3.74 24.34 17.35
C PHE A 29 2.65 24.76 16.36
N MET A 30 3.07 25.27 15.20
CA MET A 30 2.18 25.46 14.07
C MET A 30 1.50 24.13 13.70
N GLY A 31 0.20 24.16 13.38
CA GLY A 31 -0.59 22.96 13.09
C GLY A 31 -1.22 22.28 14.31
N THR A 32 -1.02 22.83 15.52
CA THR A 32 -1.73 22.40 16.74
C THR A 32 -2.86 23.39 17.06
N THR A 33 -3.91 22.92 17.74
CA THR A 33 -5.02 23.75 18.22
C THR A 33 -4.96 23.90 19.73
N VAL A 34 -5.34 25.08 20.23
CA VAL A 34 -5.52 25.30 21.67
C VAL A 34 -6.87 24.74 22.05
N VAL A 35 -6.88 23.62 22.81
CA VAL A 35 -8.12 22.92 23.18
C VAL A 35 -8.81 23.60 24.37
N SER A 36 -8.05 24.18 25.31
CA SER A 36 -8.55 24.95 26.45
C SER A 36 -7.48 25.89 27.00
N GLY A 37 -7.90 26.95 27.69
CA GLY A 37 -7.04 27.95 28.32
C GLY A 37 -6.66 29.12 27.40
N SER A 38 -5.82 30.02 27.91
CA SER A 38 -5.22 31.12 27.17
C SER A 38 -3.76 31.28 27.57
N ALA A 39 -2.93 31.72 26.62
CA ALA A 39 -1.51 31.95 26.84
C ALA A 39 -1.01 33.11 25.99
N GLN A 40 0.05 33.77 26.45
CA GLN A 40 0.86 34.66 25.64
C GLN A 40 2.16 33.94 25.30
N ALA A 41 2.56 33.99 24.03
CA ALA A 41 3.74 33.31 23.54
C ALA A 41 4.54 34.22 22.60
N VAL A 42 5.85 34.00 22.55
CA VAL A 42 6.73 34.66 21.59
C VAL A 42 6.85 33.78 20.35
N VAL A 43 6.62 34.36 19.18
CA VAL A 43 6.78 33.65 17.91
C VAL A 43 8.27 33.46 17.63
N ILE A 44 8.73 32.22 17.71
CA ILE A 44 10.13 31.83 17.46
C ILE A 44 10.41 31.45 16.00
N GLY A 45 9.38 31.12 15.23
CA GLY A 45 9.49 30.74 13.82
C GLY A 45 8.18 30.99 13.07
N THR A 46 8.27 31.31 11.78
CA THR A 46 7.13 31.58 10.91
C THR A 46 7.27 30.87 9.57
N GLY A 47 6.15 30.49 8.96
CA GLY A 47 6.12 29.81 7.67
C GLY A 47 6.93 28.50 7.68
N THR A 48 7.80 28.32 6.68
CA THR A 48 8.68 27.14 6.51
C THR A 48 9.70 26.97 7.65
N ARG A 49 10.03 28.05 8.38
CA ARG A 49 10.94 27.99 9.54
C ARG A 49 10.29 27.44 10.81
N THR A 50 8.99 27.15 10.79
CA THR A 50 8.33 26.43 11.88
C THR A 50 8.65 24.94 11.79
N TYR A 51 8.49 24.20 12.90
CA TYR A 51 8.69 22.74 12.88
C TYR A 51 7.77 22.06 11.85
N PHE A 52 6.49 22.43 11.83
CA PHE A 52 5.50 21.97 10.84
C PHE A 52 5.88 22.38 9.41
N GLY A 53 6.26 23.64 9.20
CA GLY A 53 6.67 24.15 7.91
C GLY A 53 7.91 23.44 7.36
N SER A 54 8.89 23.13 8.22
CA SER A 54 10.11 22.41 7.82
C SER A 54 9.84 20.94 7.48
N LEU A 55 8.89 20.31 8.18
CA LEU A 55 8.40 18.97 7.84
C LEU A 55 7.66 18.99 6.51
N ALA A 56 6.73 19.94 6.32
CA ALA A 56 5.99 20.09 5.07
C ALA A 56 6.94 20.38 3.90
N GLU A 57 7.91 21.27 4.07
CA GLU A 57 8.92 21.58 3.04
C GLU A 57 9.78 20.37 2.72
N ARG A 58 10.23 19.58 3.70
CA ARG A 58 10.96 18.32 3.44
C ARG A 58 10.12 17.30 2.68
N VAL A 59 8.84 17.18 3.02
CA VAL A 59 7.89 16.26 2.34
C VAL A 59 7.60 16.72 0.90
N ILE A 60 7.52 18.04 0.67
CA ILE A 60 7.24 18.63 -0.65
C ILE A 60 8.49 18.70 -1.53
N ALA A 61 9.66 19.02 -0.97
CA ALA A 61 10.90 19.28 -1.70
C ALA A 61 11.66 18.00 -2.11
N SER A 62 11.35 16.85 -1.51
CA SER A 62 11.89 15.58 -1.96
C SER A 62 11.19 15.14 -3.25
N ASP A 63 11.92 15.21 -4.38
CA ASP A 63 11.47 14.60 -5.63
C ASP A 63 11.23 13.10 -5.42
N PRO A 64 10.11 12.54 -5.92
CA PRO A 64 9.86 11.12 -5.81
C PRO A 64 10.99 10.34 -6.49
N THR A 65 11.59 9.39 -5.78
CA THR A 65 12.52 8.45 -6.40
C THR A 65 11.80 7.69 -7.52
N PRO A 66 12.42 7.55 -8.72
CA PRO A 66 11.78 6.84 -9.82
C PRO A 66 11.44 5.42 -9.40
N THR A 67 10.23 4.96 -9.75
CA THR A 67 9.76 3.65 -9.32
C THR A 67 10.61 2.53 -9.94
N ALA A 68 10.65 1.36 -9.28
CA ALA A 68 11.34 0.18 -9.80
C ALA A 68 10.89 -0.16 -11.23
N PHE A 69 9.61 0.07 -11.54
CA PHE A 69 9.07 -0.09 -12.88
C PHE A 69 9.58 0.94 -13.88
N GLN A 70 9.62 2.24 -13.54
CA GLN A 70 10.16 3.26 -14.45
C GLN A 70 11.63 2.97 -14.78
N ALA A 71 12.42 2.62 -13.75
CA ALA A 71 13.80 2.17 -13.94
C ALA A 71 13.86 0.91 -14.82
N GLY A 72 12.92 -0.02 -14.63
CA GLY A 72 12.76 -1.23 -15.41
C GLY A 72 12.48 -0.98 -16.89
N VAL A 73 11.45 -0.19 -17.19
CA VAL A 73 11.08 0.24 -18.55
C VAL A 73 12.27 0.91 -19.23
N ASN A 74 12.96 1.82 -18.54
CA ASN A 74 14.11 2.50 -19.11
C ASN A 74 15.23 1.51 -19.50
N ARG A 75 15.50 0.49 -18.68
CA ARG A 75 16.45 -0.58 -19.03
C ARG A 75 16.01 -1.39 -20.25
N VAL A 76 14.71 -1.70 -20.37
CA VAL A 76 14.17 -2.42 -21.53
C VAL A 76 14.25 -1.59 -22.80
N SER A 77 13.89 -0.30 -22.71
CA SER A 77 14.04 0.64 -23.82
C SER A 77 15.50 0.69 -24.30
N TRP A 78 16.46 0.79 -23.38
CA TRP A 78 17.88 0.76 -23.73
C TRP A 78 18.35 -0.58 -24.31
N LEU A 79 17.81 -1.71 -23.85
CA LEU A 79 18.10 -3.02 -24.43
C LEU A 79 17.64 -3.07 -25.90
N LEU A 80 16.41 -2.63 -26.17
CA LEU A 80 15.85 -2.59 -27.52
C LEU A 80 16.59 -1.60 -28.43
N ILE A 81 16.96 -0.42 -27.92
CA ILE A 81 17.77 0.57 -28.65
C ILE A 81 19.14 0.00 -29.01
N ARG A 82 19.83 -0.64 -28.06
CA ARG A 82 21.13 -1.28 -28.33
C ARG A 82 21.01 -2.39 -29.38
N PHE A 83 19.95 -3.20 -29.28
CA PHE A 83 19.67 -4.23 -30.27
C PHE A 83 19.44 -3.63 -31.65
N MET A 84 18.64 -2.57 -31.75
CA MET A 84 18.36 -1.86 -32.99
C MET A 84 19.62 -1.23 -33.63
N LEU A 85 20.47 -0.58 -32.82
CA LEU A 85 21.72 0.03 -33.27
C LEU A 85 22.72 -0.99 -33.83
N VAL A 86 22.61 -2.27 -33.46
CA VAL A 86 23.42 -3.35 -34.01
C VAL A 86 22.74 -3.98 -35.22
N MET A 87 21.46 -4.33 -35.09
CA MET A 87 20.74 -5.10 -36.11
C MET A 87 20.45 -4.31 -37.38
N ALA A 88 20.04 -3.05 -37.28
CA ALA A 88 19.69 -2.25 -38.47
C ALA A 88 20.90 -2.03 -39.40
N PRO A 89 22.11 -1.67 -38.90
CA PRO A 89 23.30 -1.62 -39.75
C PRO A 89 23.70 -2.97 -40.34
N VAL A 90 23.59 -4.06 -39.57
CA VAL A 90 23.91 -5.41 -40.07
C VAL A 90 22.99 -5.78 -41.24
N VAL A 91 21.68 -5.55 -41.09
CA VAL A 91 20.71 -5.84 -42.15
C VAL A 91 20.92 -4.91 -43.36
N LEU A 92 21.26 -3.64 -43.15
CA LEU A 92 21.60 -2.70 -44.22
C LEU A 92 22.80 -3.20 -45.03
N LEU A 93 23.89 -3.58 -44.37
CA LEU A 93 25.10 -4.03 -45.04
C LEU A 93 24.85 -5.35 -45.79
N ILE A 94 24.19 -6.32 -45.15
CA ILE A 94 23.84 -7.59 -45.81
C ILE A 94 23.01 -7.32 -47.06
N ASN A 95 21.90 -6.60 -46.96
CA ASN A 95 21.03 -6.33 -48.10
C ASN A 95 21.69 -5.46 -49.16
N GLY A 96 22.47 -4.44 -48.77
CA GLY A 96 23.19 -3.58 -49.70
C GLY A 96 24.22 -4.35 -50.53
N PHE A 97 24.96 -5.27 -49.90
CA PHE A 97 25.94 -6.11 -50.60
C PHE A 97 25.31 -7.27 -51.38
N THR A 98 24.24 -7.89 -50.89
CA THR A 98 23.62 -9.06 -51.56
C THR A 98 22.68 -8.66 -52.70
N LYS A 99 21.96 -7.53 -52.57
CA LYS A 99 20.90 -7.13 -53.52
C LYS A 99 21.29 -5.96 -54.41
N GLY A 100 22.31 -5.19 -54.03
CA GLY A 100 22.83 -4.07 -54.83
C GLY A 100 22.01 -2.77 -54.77
N ASP A 101 20.75 -2.80 -54.31
CA ASP A 101 19.94 -1.60 -54.10
C ASP A 101 20.11 -1.04 -52.67
N TRP A 102 21.00 -0.07 -52.55
CA TRP A 102 21.29 0.60 -51.28
C TRP A 102 20.14 1.46 -50.75
N LEU A 103 19.28 1.99 -51.62
CA LEU A 103 18.14 2.81 -51.20
C LEU A 103 17.06 1.92 -50.60
N GLU A 104 16.71 0.84 -51.27
CA GLU A 104 15.75 -0.15 -50.74
C GLU A 104 16.28 -0.82 -49.47
N ALA A 105 17.57 -1.16 -49.41
CA ALA A 105 18.20 -1.68 -48.21
C ALA A 105 18.15 -0.68 -47.04
N ALA A 106 18.37 0.63 -47.30
CA ALA A 106 18.28 1.68 -46.30
C ALA A 106 16.84 1.88 -45.79
N LEU A 107 15.85 1.92 -46.69
CA LEU A 107 14.45 2.01 -46.33
C LEU A 107 13.99 0.79 -45.52
N PHE A 108 14.47 -0.40 -45.86
CA PHE A 108 14.17 -1.62 -45.13
C PHE A 108 14.82 -1.65 -43.74
N ALA A 109 16.09 -1.27 -43.63
CA ALA A 109 16.77 -1.13 -42.34
C ALA A 109 16.09 -0.10 -41.43
N LEU A 110 15.62 1.02 -42.00
CA LEU A 110 14.84 2.02 -41.28
C LEU A 110 13.48 1.46 -40.81
N SER A 111 12.76 0.71 -41.65
CA SER A 111 11.51 0.05 -41.26
C SER A 111 11.69 -0.96 -40.13
N ILE A 112 12.80 -1.71 -40.11
CA ILE A 112 13.14 -2.60 -39.00
C ILE A 112 13.40 -1.80 -37.73
N ALA A 113 14.13 -0.69 -37.82
CA ALA A 113 14.40 0.17 -36.69
C ALA A 113 13.10 0.75 -36.09
N VAL A 114 12.19 1.23 -36.95
CA VAL A 114 10.86 1.68 -36.53
C VAL A 114 10.06 0.53 -35.90
N GLY A 115 10.01 -0.64 -36.55
CA GLY A 115 9.27 -1.81 -36.04
C GLY A 115 9.80 -2.40 -34.73
N LEU A 116 11.08 -2.20 -34.42
CA LEU A 116 11.69 -2.57 -33.15
C LEU A 116 11.39 -1.59 -32.02
N THR A 117 10.99 -0.36 -32.37
CA THR A 117 10.73 0.69 -31.39
C THR A 117 9.45 0.34 -30.64
N PRO A 118 9.46 0.27 -29.30
CA PRO A 118 8.27 -0.07 -28.52
C PRO A 118 7.34 1.15 -28.39
N GLU A 119 6.82 1.66 -29.50
CA GLU A 119 6.03 2.90 -29.56
C GLU A 119 4.74 2.83 -28.73
N MET A 120 4.13 1.65 -28.66
CA MET A 120 2.91 1.41 -27.90
C MET A 120 3.15 1.20 -26.39
N LEU A 121 4.41 1.02 -25.95
CA LEU A 121 4.70 0.75 -24.54
C LEU A 121 4.21 1.86 -23.60
N PRO A 122 4.49 3.16 -23.82
CA PRO A 122 3.97 4.23 -22.96
C PRO A 122 2.43 4.28 -22.93
N MET A 123 1.78 4.04 -24.07
CA MET A 123 0.32 4.06 -24.18
C MET A 123 -0.31 2.89 -23.43
N ILE A 124 0.20 1.65 -23.62
CA ILE A 124 -0.30 0.46 -22.94
C ILE A 124 -0.09 0.56 -21.43
N VAL A 125 1.06 1.06 -21.00
CA VAL A 125 1.33 1.32 -19.58
C VAL A 125 0.31 2.30 -19.01
N THR A 126 0.13 3.46 -19.65
CA THR A 126 -0.79 4.51 -19.18
C THR A 126 -2.23 4.04 -19.15
N SER A 127 -2.70 3.37 -20.20
CA SER A 127 -4.07 2.83 -20.28
C SER A 127 -4.32 1.73 -19.25
N THR A 128 -3.32 0.86 -18.99
CA THR A 128 -3.41 -0.17 -17.95
C THR A 128 -3.52 0.44 -16.56
N LEU A 129 -2.66 1.43 -16.24
CA LEU A 129 -2.72 2.12 -14.96
C LEU A 129 -4.00 2.93 -14.80
N ALA A 130 -4.46 3.64 -15.84
CA ALA A 130 -5.71 4.39 -15.81
C ALA A 130 -6.91 3.48 -15.56
N LYS A 131 -6.97 2.33 -16.24
CA LYS A 131 -8.01 1.31 -16.01
C LYS A 131 -7.93 0.75 -14.59
N GLY A 132 -6.72 0.49 -14.08
CA GLY A 132 -6.49 0.10 -12.69
C GLY A 132 -7.03 1.14 -11.70
N ALA A 133 -6.73 2.43 -11.91
CA ALA A 133 -7.21 3.53 -11.07
C ALA A 133 -8.74 3.62 -11.04
N VAL A 134 -9.41 3.45 -12.17
CA VAL A 134 -10.89 3.45 -12.25
C VAL A 134 -11.48 2.28 -11.45
N VAL A 135 -10.89 1.09 -11.54
CA VAL A 135 -11.35 -0.08 -10.78
C VAL A 135 -11.09 0.11 -9.29
N LEU A 136 -9.91 0.60 -8.90
CA LEU A 136 -9.54 0.91 -7.52
C LEU A 136 -10.48 1.95 -6.90
N SER A 137 -10.85 3.00 -7.66
CA SER A 137 -11.79 4.02 -7.20
C SER A 137 -13.17 3.43 -6.87
N ARG A 138 -13.67 2.49 -7.70
CA ARG A 138 -14.91 1.73 -7.42
C ARG A 138 -14.79 0.82 -6.20
N ARG A 139 -13.56 0.42 -5.87
CA ARG A 139 -13.18 -0.35 -4.67
C ARG A 139 -12.84 0.56 -3.47
N LYS A 140 -13.21 1.84 -3.50
CA LYS A 140 -12.98 2.82 -2.42
C LYS A 140 -11.49 3.14 -2.17
N VAL A 141 -10.64 2.98 -3.18
CA VAL A 141 -9.24 3.38 -3.17
C VAL A 141 -9.00 4.44 -4.25
N ILE A 142 -8.73 5.68 -3.84
CA ILE A 142 -8.42 6.77 -4.75
C ILE A 142 -6.91 6.81 -5.00
N VAL A 143 -6.53 6.83 -6.28
CA VAL A 143 -5.14 6.89 -6.72
C VAL A 143 -4.77 8.33 -7.04
N LYS A 144 -3.86 8.95 -6.28
CA LYS A 144 -3.33 10.29 -6.62
C LYS A 144 -2.29 10.21 -7.73
N ARG A 145 -1.54 9.11 -7.77
CA ARG A 145 -0.41 8.88 -8.68
C ARG A 145 -0.52 7.51 -9.34
N LEU A 146 -0.67 7.48 -10.66
CA LEU A 146 -0.92 6.24 -11.40
C LEU A 146 0.22 5.22 -11.26
N ASP A 147 1.47 5.69 -11.20
CA ASP A 147 2.67 4.88 -10.98
C ASP A 147 2.66 4.14 -9.64
N ALA A 148 1.93 4.64 -8.64
CA ALA A 148 1.81 4.04 -7.32
C ALA A 148 1.04 2.70 -7.33
N ILE A 149 0.16 2.46 -8.31
CA ILE A 149 -0.60 1.20 -8.43
C ILE A 149 0.32 -0.01 -8.54
N GLN A 150 1.47 0.15 -9.19
CA GLN A 150 2.45 -0.91 -9.35
C GLN A 150 3.14 -1.25 -8.03
N ASN A 151 3.60 -0.25 -7.27
CA ASN A 151 4.17 -0.46 -5.94
C ASN A 151 3.13 -1.04 -4.98
N PHE A 152 1.86 -0.63 -5.10
CA PHE A 152 0.78 -1.19 -4.31
C PHE A 152 0.55 -2.68 -4.57
N GLY A 153 0.65 -3.14 -5.82
CA GLY A 153 0.61 -4.56 -6.16
C GLY A 153 1.87 -5.34 -5.78
N ALA A 154 3.04 -4.70 -5.83
CA ALA A 154 4.33 -5.29 -5.52
C ALA A 154 4.66 -5.32 -4.02
N MET A 155 3.86 -4.64 -3.19
CA MET A 155 4.04 -4.53 -1.75
C MET A 155 4.09 -5.91 -1.08
N ASP A 156 5.11 -6.10 -0.25
CA ASP A 156 5.35 -7.30 0.56
C ASP A 156 5.41 -6.99 2.07
N ILE A 157 5.63 -5.73 2.46
CA ILE A 157 5.54 -5.27 3.85
C ILE A 157 4.56 -4.10 3.95
N LEU A 158 3.59 -4.20 4.87
CA LEU A 158 2.71 -3.11 5.27
C LEU A 158 3.07 -2.64 6.68
N CYS A 159 3.66 -1.45 6.79
CA CYS A 159 3.79 -0.73 8.04
C CYS A 159 2.50 0.03 8.33
N THR A 160 1.93 -0.11 9.53
CA THR A 160 0.69 0.57 9.90
C THR A 160 0.77 1.12 11.32
N ASP A 161 0.10 2.24 11.58
CA ASP A 161 -0.18 2.64 12.96
C ASP A 161 -1.23 1.70 13.59
N LYS A 162 -1.25 1.65 14.92
CA LYS A 162 -2.21 0.91 15.74
C LYS A 162 -3.53 1.69 15.83
N THR A 163 -3.47 2.94 16.28
CA THR A 163 -4.64 3.74 16.66
C THR A 163 -5.51 4.02 15.44
N GLY A 164 -6.78 3.65 15.55
CA GLY A 164 -7.77 3.86 14.52
C GLY A 164 -7.59 3.06 13.23
N THR A 165 -6.46 2.38 13.02
CA THR A 165 -6.30 1.42 11.93
C THR A 165 -6.70 0.02 12.37
N LEU A 166 -6.03 -0.52 13.39
CA LEU A 166 -6.35 -1.83 13.99
C LEU A 166 -7.55 -1.74 14.94
N THR A 167 -7.66 -0.60 15.63
CA THR A 167 -8.70 -0.29 16.61
C THR A 167 -9.75 0.65 16.03
N GLN A 168 -10.89 0.79 16.71
CA GLN A 168 -12.02 1.61 16.24
C GLN A 168 -11.79 3.11 16.41
N ASP A 169 -10.72 3.53 17.09
CA ASP A 169 -10.51 4.93 17.49
C ASP A 169 -11.65 5.44 18.38
N ARG A 170 -12.27 4.52 19.12
CA ARG A 170 -13.42 4.79 19.99
C ARG A 170 -13.11 4.22 21.37
N ILE A 171 -13.14 5.07 22.37
CA ILE A 171 -12.95 4.64 23.75
C ILE A 171 -14.29 4.15 24.31
N VAL A 172 -14.29 2.95 24.89
CA VAL A 172 -15.45 2.34 25.57
C VAL A 172 -15.06 2.07 27.02
N LEU A 173 -15.98 2.28 27.96
CA LEU A 173 -15.79 1.86 29.34
C LEU A 173 -16.07 0.36 29.43
N GLU A 174 -15.05 -0.41 29.83
CA GLU A 174 -15.11 -1.88 29.86
C GLU A 174 -15.35 -2.40 31.28
N ARG A 175 -14.72 -1.79 32.29
CA ARG A 175 -14.85 -2.20 33.70
C ARG A 175 -14.99 -1.02 34.64
N HIS A 176 -15.70 -1.25 35.73
CA HIS A 176 -15.76 -0.38 36.90
C HIS A 176 -15.59 -1.27 38.14
N THR A 177 -14.48 -1.09 38.85
CA THR A 177 -14.12 -1.95 39.99
C THR A 177 -13.83 -1.12 41.22
N ASP A 178 -13.94 -1.74 42.40
CA ASP A 178 -13.36 -1.21 43.63
C ASP A 178 -11.81 -1.22 43.57
N ALA A 179 -11.17 -0.78 44.66
CA ALA A 179 -9.72 -0.73 44.78
C ALA A 179 -9.03 -2.12 44.72
N PHE A 180 -9.78 -3.21 44.91
CA PHE A 180 -9.29 -4.59 44.96
C PHE A 180 -9.68 -5.41 43.72
N GLY A 181 -10.33 -4.79 42.74
CA GLY A 181 -10.64 -5.39 41.44
C GLY A 181 -12.01 -6.08 41.35
N GLN A 182 -12.88 -5.95 42.36
CA GLN A 182 -14.25 -6.47 42.30
C GLN A 182 -15.17 -5.45 41.62
N VAL A 183 -16.12 -5.92 40.81
CA VAL A 183 -17.05 -5.03 40.09
C VAL A 183 -17.90 -4.23 41.10
N GLN A 184 -17.93 -2.91 40.93
CA GLN A 184 -18.62 -2.02 41.87
C GLN A 184 -19.32 -0.86 41.14
N ASP A 185 -20.66 -0.85 41.19
CA ASP A 185 -21.49 0.16 40.49
C ASP A 185 -21.31 1.56 41.05
N ARG A 186 -21.01 1.67 42.36
CA ARG A 186 -20.79 2.95 43.02
C ARG A 186 -19.67 3.76 42.35
N VAL A 187 -18.60 3.10 41.94
CA VAL A 187 -17.46 3.75 41.27
C VAL A 187 -17.88 4.33 39.93
N LEU A 188 -18.70 3.60 39.16
CA LEU A 188 -19.26 4.08 37.90
C LEU A 188 -20.20 5.27 38.10
N GLN A 189 -21.06 5.23 39.13
CA GLN A 189 -21.94 6.34 39.48
C GLN A 189 -21.16 7.61 39.82
N LEU A 190 -20.09 7.48 40.60
CA LEU A 190 -19.20 8.59 40.97
C LEU A 190 -18.50 9.17 39.73
N ALA A 191 -17.94 8.31 38.88
CA ALA A 191 -17.36 8.72 37.61
C ALA A 191 -18.37 9.45 36.71
N PHE A 192 -19.61 8.95 36.64
CA PHE A 192 -20.70 9.56 35.87
C PHE A 192 -21.04 10.95 36.40
N LEU A 193 -21.21 11.12 37.71
CA LEU A 193 -21.48 12.43 38.32
C LEU A 193 -20.35 13.42 38.04
N ASN A 194 -19.10 12.99 38.16
CA ASN A 194 -17.95 13.83 37.85
C ASN A 194 -17.93 14.24 36.36
N SER A 195 -18.07 13.28 35.43
CA SER A 195 -18.10 13.56 33.99
C SER A 195 -19.32 14.38 33.53
N HIS A 196 -20.47 14.22 34.18
CA HIS A 196 -21.71 14.93 33.83
C HIS A 196 -21.66 16.41 34.20
N TYR A 197 -21.19 16.70 35.41
CA TYR A 197 -21.15 18.06 35.95
C TYR A 197 -19.87 18.82 35.58
N GLN A 198 -18.86 18.16 35.03
CA GLN A 198 -17.68 18.81 34.45
C GLN A 198 -18.06 19.83 33.37
N THR A 199 -17.67 21.09 33.58
CA THR A 199 -17.90 22.17 32.60
C THR A 199 -16.68 22.47 31.72
N GLY A 200 -15.53 21.88 32.04
CA GLY A 200 -14.28 22.00 31.28
C GLY A 200 -14.19 21.11 30.04
N LEU A 201 -12.96 20.71 29.70
CA LEU A 201 -12.61 19.98 28.48
C LEU A 201 -13.16 18.55 28.52
N LYS A 202 -14.18 18.25 27.71
CA LYS A 202 -14.76 16.90 27.60
C LYS A 202 -13.83 16.00 26.79
N ASN A 203 -13.25 15.00 27.44
CA ASN A 203 -12.38 14.01 26.81
C ASN A 203 -13.21 12.80 26.30
N LEU A 204 -12.67 12.01 25.37
CA LEU A 204 -13.25 10.75 24.88
C LEU A 204 -13.56 9.77 26.04
N LEU A 205 -12.75 9.79 27.11
CA LEU A 205 -13.00 9.01 28.34
C LEU A 205 -14.29 9.45 29.04
N ASP A 206 -14.56 10.76 29.10
CA ASP A 206 -15.76 11.31 29.74
C ASP A 206 -17.00 10.99 28.93
N VAL A 207 -16.89 11.08 27.60
CA VAL A 207 -17.95 10.68 26.67
C VAL A 207 -18.30 9.20 26.87
N ALA A 208 -17.31 8.31 26.96
CA ALA A 208 -17.53 6.89 27.18
C ALA A 208 -18.26 6.58 28.50
N VAL A 209 -17.96 7.33 29.57
CA VAL A 209 -18.72 7.22 30.83
C VAL A 209 -20.16 7.70 30.64
N LEU A 210 -20.37 8.82 29.94
CA LEU A 210 -21.68 9.44 29.75
C LEU A 210 -22.61 8.69 28.78
N GLU A 211 -22.08 7.75 27.97
CA GLU A 211 -22.89 6.86 27.13
C GLU A 211 -23.80 5.92 27.95
N HIS A 212 -23.54 5.75 29.25
CA HIS A 212 -24.37 4.98 30.19
C HIS A 212 -25.59 5.79 30.67
N VAL A 213 -26.51 6.10 29.73
CA VAL A 213 -27.65 7.00 29.94
C VAL A 213 -28.61 6.52 31.04
N GLU A 214 -28.68 5.21 31.26
CA GLU A 214 -29.46 4.59 32.34
C GLU A 214 -29.09 5.12 33.73
N LEU A 215 -27.82 5.50 33.94
CA LEU A 215 -27.35 6.07 35.21
C LEU A 215 -27.94 7.45 35.47
N ARG A 216 -28.19 8.24 34.42
CA ARG A 216 -28.83 9.56 34.56
C ARG A 216 -30.21 9.44 35.22
N HIS A 217 -30.98 8.44 34.78
CA HIS A 217 -32.31 8.15 35.30
C HIS A 217 -32.25 7.46 36.67
N ALA A 218 -31.36 6.48 36.84
CA ALA A 218 -31.22 5.74 38.10
C ALA A 218 -30.75 6.63 39.26
N LEU A 219 -29.80 7.53 39.00
CA LEU A 219 -29.29 8.49 39.99
C LEU A 219 -30.20 9.71 40.16
N LYS A 220 -31.20 9.88 39.29
CA LYS A 220 -32.07 11.07 39.24
C LYS A 220 -31.26 12.37 39.23
N VAL A 221 -30.19 12.42 38.44
CA VAL A 221 -29.18 13.50 38.47
C VAL A 221 -29.81 14.88 38.36
N ASP A 222 -30.83 15.04 37.51
CA ASP A 222 -31.54 16.31 37.29
C ASP A 222 -32.36 16.81 38.50
N SER A 223 -32.57 15.98 39.54
CA SER A 223 -33.40 16.32 40.72
C SER A 223 -32.75 16.03 42.07
N ARG A 224 -31.79 15.10 42.13
CA ARG A 224 -31.15 14.63 43.37
C ARG A 224 -29.78 15.26 43.60
N PHE A 225 -29.08 15.69 42.57
CA PHE A 225 -27.73 16.25 42.72
C PHE A 225 -27.68 17.69 42.22
N ARG A 226 -26.97 18.54 42.96
CA ARG A 226 -26.67 19.91 42.56
C ARG A 226 -25.16 20.10 42.50
N LYS A 227 -24.64 20.58 41.37
CA LYS A 227 -23.25 21.02 41.27
C LYS A 227 -23.06 22.28 42.11
N LEU A 228 -22.06 22.26 42.98
CA LEU A 228 -21.65 23.41 43.77
C LEU A 228 -20.44 24.09 43.13
N ASP A 229 -19.40 23.31 42.86
CA ASP A 229 -18.15 23.82 42.30
C ASP A 229 -17.40 22.73 41.51
N GLU A 230 -16.33 23.12 40.82
CA GLU A 230 -15.38 22.21 40.21
C GLU A 230 -13.94 22.67 40.41
N ILE A 231 -13.04 21.71 40.52
CA ILE A 231 -11.61 21.93 40.40
C ILE A 231 -11.23 21.39 39.02
N PRO A 232 -11.04 22.27 38.02
CA PRO A 232 -10.82 21.84 36.64
C PRO A 232 -9.61 20.92 36.51
N PHE A 233 -9.63 20.13 35.44
CA PHE A 233 -8.50 19.29 35.08
C PHE A 233 -7.25 20.13 34.86
N ASP A 234 -6.17 19.66 35.47
CA ASP A 234 -4.85 20.26 35.45
C ASP A 234 -3.89 19.16 35.01
N PHE A 235 -3.10 19.41 33.96
CA PHE A 235 -2.28 18.34 33.39
C PHE A 235 -0.95 18.17 34.15
N ALA A 236 -0.58 19.07 35.07
CA ALA A 236 0.47 18.84 36.05
C ALA A 236 -0.01 17.83 37.11
N ARG A 237 -1.25 18.01 37.60
CA ARG A 237 -1.87 17.13 38.60
C ARG A 237 -2.48 15.86 38.00
N ARG A 238 -2.77 15.86 36.70
CA ARG A 238 -3.44 14.78 35.92
C ARG A 238 -4.71 14.24 36.57
N ARG A 239 -5.46 15.11 37.25
CA ARG A 239 -6.72 14.80 37.93
C ARG A 239 -7.63 16.03 37.92
N MET A 240 -8.90 15.78 38.16
CA MET A 240 -9.92 16.82 38.32
C MET A 240 -10.97 16.41 39.34
N SER A 241 -11.65 17.39 39.90
CA SER A 241 -12.67 17.14 40.91
C SER A 241 -13.94 17.93 40.65
N VAL A 242 -15.09 17.36 40.99
CA VAL A 242 -16.38 18.04 40.99
C VAL A 242 -16.98 17.90 42.37
N VAL A 243 -17.60 18.98 42.87
CA VAL A 243 -18.29 18.97 44.15
C VAL A 243 -19.80 19.01 43.92
N VAL A 244 -20.49 18.00 44.44
CA VAL A 244 -21.95 17.86 44.33
C VAL A 244 -22.59 17.79 45.71
N SER A 245 -23.82 18.27 45.82
CA SER A 245 -24.67 18.10 47.00
C SER A 245 -25.88 17.26 46.66
N GLU A 246 -26.19 16.27 47.49
CA GLU A 246 -27.31 15.35 47.30
C GLU A 246 -28.61 15.82 47.99
N ARG A 247 -28.50 16.46 49.17
CA ARG A 247 -29.65 16.86 50.01
C ARG A 247 -29.38 18.08 50.92
N GLU A 248 -28.54 19.03 50.49
CA GLU A 248 -28.07 20.18 51.29
C GLU A 248 -27.30 19.84 52.59
N ASP A 249 -27.37 18.59 53.08
CA ASP A 249 -26.77 18.16 54.35
C ASP A 249 -25.26 17.94 54.29
N ASN A 250 -24.69 17.56 53.13
CA ASN A 250 -23.26 17.28 52.95
C ASN A 250 -22.79 17.60 51.52
N HIS A 251 -21.52 17.99 51.40
CA HIS A 251 -20.84 18.22 50.13
C HIS A 251 -19.96 17.01 49.78
N LEU A 252 -20.16 16.42 48.61
CA LEU A 252 -19.37 15.27 48.12
C LEU A 252 -18.40 15.75 47.04
N LEU A 253 -17.11 15.71 47.35
CA LEU A 253 -16.04 15.95 46.39
C LEU A 253 -15.71 14.62 45.70
N ILE A 254 -15.84 14.58 44.38
CA ILE A 254 -15.52 13.41 43.56
C ILE A 254 -14.33 13.77 42.70
N CYS A 255 -13.21 13.08 42.88
CA CYS A 255 -11.98 13.24 42.11
C CYS A 255 -11.79 12.07 41.14
N LYS A 256 -11.36 12.35 39.91
CA LYS A 256 -10.93 11.32 38.95
C LYS A 256 -9.60 11.72 38.30
N GLY A 257 -8.73 10.76 38.01
CA GLY A 257 -7.44 11.04 37.40
C GLY A 257 -6.55 9.83 37.18
N ALA A 258 -5.30 10.10 36.81
CA ALA A 258 -4.26 9.08 36.73
C ALA A 258 -4.00 8.45 38.11
N LEU A 259 -3.72 7.14 38.13
CA LEU A 259 -3.68 6.35 39.37
C LEU A 259 -2.68 6.90 40.39
N GLU A 260 -1.43 7.10 40.00
CA GLU A 260 -0.37 7.53 40.92
C GLU A 260 -0.65 8.93 41.49
N GLU A 261 -1.23 9.80 40.68
CA GLU A 261 -1.56 11.17 41.04
C GLU A 261 -2.80 11.29 41.93
N VAL A 262 -3.74 10.35 41.83
CA VAL A 262 -4.87 10.23 42.76
C VAL A 262 -4.42 9.58 44.07
N LEU A 263 -3.63 8.51 44.00
CA LEU A 263 -3.08 7.85 45.20
C LEU A 263 -2.23 8.81 46.05
N ALA A 264 -1.50 9.73 45.43
CA ALA A 264 -0.69 10.73 46.13
C ALA A 264 -1.50 11.71 47.00
N VAL A 265 -2.82 11.79 46.81
CA VAL A 265 -3.73 12.65 47.58
C VAL A 265 -4.78 11.86 48.37
N CYS A 266 -4.67 10.52 48.40
CA CYS A 266 -5.54 9.64 49.15
C CYS A 266 -4.89 9.21 50.48
N ASP A 267 -5.64 9.33 51.59
CA ASP A 267 -5.23 8.83 52.91
C ASP A 267 -5.90 7.49 53.25
N THR A 268 -7.04 7.22 52.63
CA THR A 268 -7.86 6.03 52.88
C THR A 268 -8.32 5.36 51.60
N VAL A 269 -8.77 4.11 51.71
CA VAL A 269 -9.36 3.31 50.64
C VAL A 269 -10.71 2.77 51.11
N GLU A 270 -11.69 2.79 50.21
CA GLU A 270 -13.02 2.26 50.45
C GLU A 270 -13.00 0.73 50.41
N THR A 271 -13.61 0.10 51.40
CA THR A 271 -13.75 -1.36 51.53
C THR A 271 -15.19 -1.72 51.86
N ALA A 272 -15.54 -3.01 51.79
CA ALA A 272 -16.86 -3.50 52.18
C ALA A 272 -17.23 -3.19 53.66
N GLU A 273 -16.23 -3.00 54.53
CA GLU A 273 -16.40 -2.70 55.96
C GLU A 273 -16.33 -1.18 56.26
N GLY A 274 -16.07 -0.34 55.25
CA GLY A 274 -15.96 1.11 55.36
C GLY A 274 -14.64 1.67 54.85
N SER A 275 -14.27 2.87 55.31
CA SER A 275 -13.02 3.54 54.92
C SER A 275 -11.86 3.10 55.82
N GLU A 276 -10.78 2.61 55.21
CA GLU A 276 -9.58 2.14 55.90
C GLU A 276 -8.31 2.89 55.47
N PRO A 277 -7.27 3.00 56.33
CA PRO A 277 -6.03 3.70 55.98
C PRO A 277 -5.25 3.05 54.83
N LEU A 278 -4.66 3.88 53.96
CA LEU A 278 -3.74 3.46 52.90
C LEU A 278 -2.37 3.07 53.50
N THR A 279 -2.20 1.78 53.80
CA THR A 279 -0.92 1.22 54.24
C THR A 279 -0.05 0.81 53.05
N GLY A 280 1.28 0.72 53.23
CA GLY A 280 2.20 0.33 52.14
C GLY A 280 1.83 -1.00 51.46
N ALA A 281 1.44 -2.01 52.24
CA ALA A 281 0.99 -3.30 51.71
C ALA A 281 -0.30 -3.20 50.86
N ARG A 282 -1.24 -2.32 51.23
CA ARG A 282 -2.45 -2.06 50.44
C ARG A 282 -2.13 -1.29 49.16
N LEU A 283 -1.20 -0.36 49.22
CA LEU A 283 -0.73 0.42 48.09
C LEU A 283 -0.12 -0.49 47.01
N ASP A 284 0.67 -1.48 47.43
CA ASP A 284 1.22 -2.51 46.53
C ASP A 284 0.12 -3.38 45.92
N SER A 285 -0.90 -3.77 46.70
CA SER A 285 -2.05 -4.53 46.19
C SER A 285 -2.86 -3.74 45.17
N ILE A 286 -3.11 -2.46 45.43
CA ILE A 286 -3.83 -1.53 44.53
C ILE A 286 -3.08 -1.41 43.20
N ARG A 287 -1.76 -1.18 43.26
CA ARG A 287 -0.91 -1.14 42.06
C ARG A 287 -0.93 -2.45 41.29
N ALA A 288 -0.90 -3.59 41.98
CA ALA A 288 -0.97 -4.90 41.34
C ALA A 288 -2.30 -5.12 40.58
N VAL A 289 -3.43 -4.67 41.13
CA VAL A 289 -4.73 -4.72 40.44
C VAL A 289 -4.74 -3.85 39.20
N ALA A 290 -4.28 -2.59 39.31
CA ALA A 290 -4.20 -1.69 38.18
C ALA A 290 -3.23 -2.19 37.09
N ASP A 291 -2.09 -2.77 37.47
CA ASP A 291 -1.16 -3.42 36.55
C ASP A 291 -1.80 -4.63 35.86
N GLY A 292 -2.63 -5.40 36.56
CA GLY A 292 -3.44 -6.47 35.97
C GLY A 292 -4.38 -5.95 34.90
N LEU A 293 -5.16 -4.91 35.20
CA LEU A 293 -6.06 -4.27 34.23
C LEU A 293 -5.29 -3.71 33.01
N ASN A 294 -4.14 -3.08 33.24
CA ASN A 294 -3.27 -2.61 32.15
C ASN A 294 -2.71 -3.76 31.29
N GLN A 295 -2.39 -4.92 31.89
CA GLN A 295 -1.97 -6.12 31.17
C GLN A 295 -3.10 -6.73 30.33
N GLU A 296 -4.34 -6.52 30.73
CA GLU A 296 -5.52 -6.86 29.92
C GLU A 296 -5.75 -5.88 28.77
N GLY A 297 -4.93 -4.83 28.63
CA GLY A 297 -5.03 -3.81 27.59
C GLY A 297 -5.96 -2.66 27.95
N LEU A 298 -6.44 -2.60 29.19
CA LEU A 298 -7.35 -1.57 29.65
C LEU A 298 -6.58 -0.36 30.16
N ARG A 299 -7.04 0.83 29.79
CA ARG A 299 -6.53 2.09 30.35
C ARG A 299 -7.27 2.41 31.65
N VAL A 300 -6.54 2.45 32.76
CA VAL A 300 -7.11 2.65 34.09
C VAL A 300 -7.17 4.15 34.47
N VAL A 301 -8.30 4.58 35.02
CA VAL A 301 -8.50 5.89 35.66
C VAL A 301 -9.01 5.64 37.08
N ALA A 302 -8.37 6.25 38.07
CA ALA A 302 -8.77 6.14 39.47
C ALA A 302 -9.88 7.12 39.82
N VAL A 303 -10.78 6.72 40.70
CA VAL A 303 -11.87 7.53 41.24
C VAL A 303 -11.77 7.55 42.76
N ALA A 304 -11.77 8.73 43.34
CA ALA A 304 -11.67 8.95 44.78
C ALA A 304 -12.74 9.95 45.24
N THR A 305 -13.14 9.87 46.51
CA THR A 305 -14.17 10.76 47.07
C THR A 305 -13.77 11.32 48.42
N ARG A 306 -14.40 12.43 48.81
CA ARG A 306 -14.32 12.97 50.16
C ARG A 306 -15.63 13.66 50.52
N GLU A 307 -16.18 13.30 51.67
CA GLU A 307 -17.32 14.00 52.26
C GLU A 307 -16.83 15.22 53.04
N LEU A 308 -17.49 16.35 52.81
CA LEU A 308 -17.15 17.65 53.36
C LEU A 308 -18.40 18.29 53.99
N PRO A 309 -18.27 19.00 55.11
CA PRO A 309 -19.38 19.69 55.72
C PRO A 309 -19.88 20.83 54.81
N PRO A 310 -21.19 21.17 54.83
CA PRO A 310 -21.80 22.17 53.96
C PRO A 310 -21.52 23.61 54.45
N THR A 311 -20.27 23.92 54.78
CA THR A 311 -19.86 25.20 55.40
C THR A 311 -19.28 26.19 54.39
N ARG A 312 -19.07 25.79 53.13
CA ARG A 312 -18.44 26.60 52.08
C ARG A 312 -18.92 26.20 50.69
N ASP A 313 -18.97 27.19 49.80
CA ASP A 313 -19.41 27.04 48.41
C ASP A 313 -18.28 27.15 47.38
N VAL A 314 -17.04 27.39 47.83
CA VAL A 314 -15.86 27.54 46.97
C VAL A 314 -14.79 26.52 47.36
N TYR A 315 -14.24 25.83 46.37
CA TYR A 315 -13.24 24.79 46.51
C TYR A 315 -12.01 25.07 45.63
N GLY A 316 -10.85 24.66 46.09
CA GLY A 316 -9.59 24.84 45.37
C GLY A 316 -8.67 23.63 45.47
N VAL A 317 -7.49 23.72 44.86
CA VAL A 317 -6.52 22.60 44.78
C VAL A 317 -6.15 22.03 46.15
N ALA A 318 -6.10 22.86 47.21
CA ALA A 318 -5.83 22.40 48.57
C ALA A 318 -6.88 21.43 49.12
N ASP A 319 -8.09 21.44 48.55
CA ASP A 319 -9.20 20.57 48.93
C ASP A 319 -9.13 19.18 48.28
N GLU A 320 -8.20 18.95 47.35
CA GLU A 320 -7.85 17.62 46.85
C GLU A 320 -6.77 16.99 47.74
N SER A 321 -7.10 16.77 49.01
CA SER A 321 -6.23 16.13 49.99
C SER A 321 -7.03 15.27 50.94
N GLY A 322 -6.45 14.18 51.43
CA GLY A 322 -7.14 13.23 52.31
C GLY A 322 -8.37 12.61 51.68
N LEU A 323 -8.27 12.25 50.41
CA LEU A 323 -9.35 11.57 49.68
C LEU A 323 -9.41 10.07 50.07
N CYS A 324 -10.57 9.47 49.88
CA CYS A 324 -10.78 8.03 49.97
C CYS A 324 -10.82 7.44 48.56
N LEU A 325 -9.90 6.53 48.23
CA LEU A 325 -9.93 5.83 46.94
C LEU A 325 -11.15 4.91 46.88
N ALA A 326 -12.07 5.16 45.95
CA ALA A 326 -13.25 4.33 45.75
C ALA A 326 -12.96 3.14 44.83
N GLY A 327 -12.16 3.35 43.79
CA GLY A 327 -11.77 2.29 42.85
C GLY A 327 -11.33 2.81 41.48
N TYR A 328 -11.58 2.01 40.44
CA TYR A 328 -11.11 2.25 39.09
C TYR A 328 -12.24 2.17 38.06
N ILE A 329 -12.14 3.01 37.03
CA ILE A 329 -12.82 2.80 35.76
C ILE A 329 -11.76 2.48 34.71
N ALA A 330 -12.00 1.42 33.93
CA ALA A 330 -11.05 0.91 32.97
C ALA A 330 -11.66 0.97 31.57
N PHE A 331 -10.91 1.53 30.62
CA PHE A 331 -11.37 1.79 29.27
C PHE A 331 -10.62 0.95 28.25
N LEU A 332 -11.29 0.60 27.16
CA LEU A 332 -10.74 -0.14 26.04
C LEU A 332 -10.96 0.66 24.75
N ASP A 333 -9.96 0.66 23.86
CA ASP A 333 -10.14 1.00 22.45
C ASP A 333 -10.27 -0.33 21.69
N PRO A 334 -11.50 -0.76 21.34
CA PRO A 334 -11.74 -2.11 20.89
C PRO A 334 -11.13 -2.31 19.50
N PRO A 335 -10.62 -3.52 19.20
CA PRO A 335 -10.21 -3.88 17.87
C PRO A 335 -11.40 -3.81 16.90
N LYS A 336 -11.15 -3.50 15.62
CA LYS A 336 -12.19 -3.67 14.60
C LYS A 336 -12.40 -5.15 14.33
N GLU A 337 -13.65 -5.56 14.21
CA GLU A 337 -14.03 -6.94 13.85
C GLU A 337 -13.46 -7.34 12.47
N THR A 338 -13.29 -6.37 11.56
CA THR A 338 -12.73 -6.56 10.22
C THR A 338 -11.21 -6.69 10.20
N THR A 339 -10.49 -6.36 11.28
CA THR A 339 -9.02 -6.39 11.31
C THR A 339 -8.48 -7.82 11.21
N ALA A 340 -8.97 -8.75 12.04
CA ALA A 340 -8.49 -10.13 12.05
C ALA A 340 -8.65 -10.88 10.70
N PRO A 341 -9.81 -10.82 10.00
CA PRO A 341 -9.91 -11.41 8.66
C PRO A 341 -9.00 -10.69 7.65
N ALA A 342 -8.86 -9.37 7.71
CA ALA A 342 -8.00 -8.61 6.80
C ALA A 342 -6.52 -8.97 6.95
N LEU A 343 -6.02 -9.08 8.19
CA LEU A 343 -4.63 -9.48 8.47
C LEU A 343 -4.34 -10.89 7.93
N ARG A 344 -5.28 -11.82 8.08
CA ARG A 344 -5.17 -13.16 7.50
C ARG A 344 -5.14 -13.13 5.98
N ALA A 345 -5.99 -12.33 5.34
CA ALA A 345 -6.03 -12.19 3.88
C ALA A 345 -4.73 -11.56 3.34
N LEU A 346 -4.21 -10.51 3.98
CA LEU A 346 -2.92 -9.90 3.65
C LEU A 346 -1.77 -10.91 3.76
N ALA A 347 -1.72 -11.68 4.84
CA ALA A 347 -0.71 -12.73 5.02
C ALA A 347 -0.81 -13.85 3.96
N GLN A 348 -2.03 -14.29 3.62
CA GLN A 348 -2.26 -15.27 2.54
C GLN A 348 -1.83 -14.75 1.17
N ASN A 349 -1.90 -13.43 0.96
CA ASN A 349 -1.41 -12.75 -0.21
C ASN A 349 0.08 -12.36 -0.10
N GLY A 350 0.82 -12.84 0.89
CA GLY A 350 2.25 -12.59 1.03
C GLY A 350 2.63 -11.16 1.43
N VAL A 351 1.74 -10.45 2.13
CA VAL A 351 2.02 -9.13 2.74
C VAL A 351 2.20 -9.30 4.24
N ALA A 352 3.41 -9.05 4.73
CA ALA A 352 3.72 -9.04 6.17
C ALA A 352 3.31 -7.69 6.78
N VAL A 353 2.51 -7.73 7.86
CA VAL A 353 2.07 -6.51 8.55
C VAL A 353 2.99 -6.23 9.74
N LYS A 354 3.51 -5.01 9.82
CA LYS A 354 4.32 -4.49 10.92
C LYS A 354 3.64 -3.29 11.56
N VAL A 355 3.58 -3.27 12.90
CA VAL A 355 2.89 -2.21 13.66
C VAL A 355 3.90 -1.22 14.18
N LEU A 356 3.78 0.04 13.78
CA LEU A 356 4.68 1.14 14.16
C LEU A 356 3.88 2.19 14.92
N THR A 357 4.03 2.23 16.25
CA THR A 357 3.20 3.06 17.13
C THR A 357 4.01 3.83 18.17
N GLY A 358 3.46 4.98 18.60
CA GLY A 358 3.98 5.77 19.72
C GLY A 358 3.59 5.20 21.09
N ASP A 359 2.70 4.21 21.13
CA ASP A 359 2.12 3.66 22.35
C ASP A 359 3.07 2.81 23.19
N ASN A 360 2.59 2.47 24.40
CA ASN A 360 3.22 1.51 25.29
C ASN A 360 3.18 0.09 24.70
N ASP A 361 4.31 -0.61 24.78
CA ASP A 361 4.54 -1.94 24.28
C ASP A 361 3.54 -2.99 24.79
N ARG A 362 3.14 -2.93 26.06
CA ARG A 362 2.23 -3.92 26.65
C ARG A 362 0.83 -3.84 26.05
N VAL A 363 0.30 -2.61 25.92
CA VAL A 363 -1.02 -2.36 25.34
C VAL A 363 -1.01 -2.70 23.85
N SER A 364 0.01 -2.27 23.13
CA SER A 364 0.13 -2.58 21.70
C SER A 364 0.27 -4.08 21.44
N LEU A 365 1.02 -4.81 22.27
CA LEU A 365 1.17 -6.26 22.16
C LEU A 365 -0.17 -6.99 22.38
N LYS A 366 -0.96 -6.54 23.35
CA LYS A 366 -2.30 -7.08 23.62
C LYS A 366 -3.24 -6.87 22.43
N VAL A 367 -3.33 -5.64 21.90
CA VAL A 367 -4.14 -5.33 20.72
C VAL A 367 -3.73 -6.20 19.52
N CYS A 368 -2.42 -6.37 19.28
CA CYS A 368 -1.93 -7.24 18.22
C CYS A 368 -2.41 -8.69 18.40
N ARG A 369 -2.38 -9.23 19.63
CA ARG A 369 -2.88 -10.57 19.93
C ARG A 369 -4.39 -10.69 19.73
N ASP A 370 -5.15 -9.68 20.13
CA ASP A 370 -6.62 -9.69 20.04
C ASP A 370 -7.12 -9.65 18.59
N VAL A 371 -6.37 -8.99 17.69
CA VAL A 371 -6.65 -9.03 16.24
C VAL A 371 -6.04 -10.25 15.54
N GLY A 372 -5.38 -11.15 16.27
CA GLY A 372 -4.76 -12.36 15.72
C GLY A 372 -3.48 -12.11 14.94
N LEU A 373 -2.79 -10.99 15.16
CA LEU A 373 -1.46 -10.74 14.58
C LEU A 373 -0.40 -11.51 15.38
N VAL A 374 0.35 -12.36 14.68
CA VAL A 374 1.50 -13.07 15.27
C VAL A 374 2.65 -12.08 15.45
N VAL A 375 3.03 -11.84 16.71
CA VAL A 375 4.11 -10.90 17.04
C VAL A 375 5.41 -11.67 17.25
N GLU A 376 6.31 -11.56 16.27
CA GLU A 376 7.68 -12.04 16.35
C GLU A 376 8.55 -10.84 16.74
N GLY A 377 8.94 -10.73 18.01
CA GLY A 377 9.77 -9.63 18.51
C GLY A 377 9.04 -8.30 18.75
N VAL A 378 9.57 -7.54 19.71
CA VAL A 378 9.14 -6.17 20.05
C VAL A 378 10.39 -5.30 20.18
N LEU A 379 10.41 -4.16 19.49
CA LEU A 379 11.53 -3.22 19.54
C LEU A 379 11.03 -1.82 19.96
N LEU A 380 11.69 -1.20 20.93
CA LEU A 380 11.30 0.10 21.47
C LEU A 380 12.08 1.24 20.82
N GLY A 381 11.46 2.41 20.66
CA GLY A 381 12.12 3.63 20.16
C GLY A 381 13.52 3.89 20.72
N PRO A 382 13.72 3.89 22.05
CA PRO A 382 15.06 4.07 22.65
C PRO A 382 16.09 3.02 22.25
N GLN A 383 15.65 1.78 21.98
CA GLN A 383 16.53 0.72 21.50
C GLN A 383 16.92 0.93 20.04
N LEU A 384 16.05 1.53 19.21
CA LEU A 384 16.41 1.87 17.83
C LEU A 384 17.54 2.90 17.76
N ASP A 385 17.59 3.84 18.70
CA ASP A 385 18.60 4.90 18.73
C ASP A 385 20.01 4.37 18.97
N GLU A 386 20.12 3.21 19.64
CA GLU A 386 21.39 2.53 19.93
C GLU A 386 21.88 1.64 18.78
N LEU A 387 21.02 1.36 17.80
CA LEU A 387 21.32 0.43 16.71
C LEU A 387 21.83 1.14 15.45
N ASP A 388 22.75 0.49 14.75
CA ASP A 388 23.22 0.81 13.41
C ASP A 388 22.14 0.47 12.36
N ASP A 389 22.10 1.17 11.22
CA ASP A 389 21.11 0.90 10.16
C ASP A 389 21.21 -0.53 9.59
N ALA A 390 22.41 -1.11 9.53
CA ALA A 390 22.60 -2.49 9.06
C ALA A 390 21.96 -3.52 10.02
N VAL A 391 22.22 -3.39 11.32
CA VAL A 391 21.67 -4.27 12.37
C VAL A 391 20.18 -4.05 12.52
N LEU A 392 19.75 -2.79 12.48
CA LEU A 392 18.34 -2.42 12.50
C LEU A 392 17.57 -3.08 11.36
N GLY A 393 18.14 -3.20 10.16
CA GLY A 393 17.47 -3.86 9.03
C GLY A 393 17.20 -5.34 9.26
N GLU A 394 18.19 -6.07 9.77
CA GLU A 394 18.03 -7.50 10.10
C GLU A 394 17.00 -7.72 11.21
N LEU A 395 17.03 -6.88 12.24
CA LEU A 395 16.03 -6.93 13.31
C LEU A 395 14.65 -6.52 12.79
N ALA A 396 14.58 -5.52 11.90
CA ALA A 396 13.33 -5.00 11.39
C ALA A 396 12.60 -6.01 10.50
N GLU A 397 13.32 -6.83 9.73
CA GLU A 397 12.73 -7.93 8.95
C GLU A 397 11.98 -8.92 9.86
N ARG A 398 12.56 -9.28 11.01
CA ARG A 398 12.00 -10.26 11.95
C ARG A 398 11.02 -9.67 12.96
N THR A 399 11.12 -8.38 13.25
CA THR A 399 10.30 -7.72 14.28
C THR A 399 8.93 -7.33 13.73
N THR A 400 7.86 -7.66 14.45
CA THR A 400 6.48 -7.30 14.07
C THR A 400 6.01 -6.00 14.73
N LEU A 401 6.34 -5.78 16.01
CA LEU A 401 5.83 -4.64 16.78
C LEU A 401 6.95 -3.67 17.16
N PHE A 402 6.76 -2.41 16.81
CA PHE A 402 7.64 -1.31 17.19
C PHE A 402 6.84 -0.28 17.99
N ALA A 403 7.24 -0.05 19.24
CA ALA A 403 6.50 0.76 20.20
C ALA A 403 7.34 1.94 20.72
N LYS A 404 6.67 2.95 21.29
CA LYS A 404 7.30 4.20 21.76
C LYS A 404 8.13 4.90 20.67
N LEU A 405 7.66 4.87 19.43
CA LEU A 405 8.36 5.45 18.28
C LEU A 405 8.15 6.95 18.14
N THR A 406 9.20 7.66 17.72
CA THR A 406 9.11 9.02 17.20
C THR A 406 8.80 9.04 15.69
N PRO A 407 8.34 10.17 15.11
CA PRO A 407 8.17 10.30 13.66
C PRO A 407 9.43 9.94 12.85
N SER A 408 10.61 10.37 13.32
CA SER A 408 11.90 10.05 12.70
C SER A 408 12.24 8.56 12.78
N HIS A 409 11.82 7.86 13.84
CA HIS A 409 11.99 6.40 13.92
C HIS A 409 11.13 5.68 12.88
N LYS A 410 9.88 6.12 12.67
CA LYS A 410 9.00 5.54 11.65
C LYS A 410 9.61 5.69 10.25
N GLU A 411 10.09 6.89 9.92
CA GLU A 411 10.79 7.17 8.65
C GLU A 411 12.03 6.27 8.47
N ARG A 412 12.88 6.19 9.49
CA ARG A 412 14.11 5.38 9.47
C ARG A 412 13.82 3.89 9.26
N LEU A 413 12.81 3.34 9.95
CA LEU A 413 12.39 1.95 9.78
C LEU A 413 11.94 1.65 8.36
N VAL A 414 11.10 2.51 7.78
CA VAL A 414 10.64 2.38 6.40
C VAL A 414 11.82 2.41 5.43
N ARG A 415 12.74 3.37 5.59
CA ARG A 415 13.93 3.48 4.74
C ARG A 415 14.79 2.21 4.78
N VAL A 416 15.11 1.72 5.97
CA VAL A 416 15.99 0.55 6.13
C VAL A 416 15.36 -0.73 5.54
N LEU A 417 14.04 -0.92 5.71
CA LEU A 417 13.33 -2.03 5.07
C LEU A 417 13.37 -1.95 3.54
N ARG A 418 13.22 -0.74 2.97
CA ARG A 418 13.36 -0.52 1.51
C ARG A 418 14.77 -0.81 1.01
N GLU A 419 15.80 -0.38 1.74
CA GLU A 419 17.20 -0.62 1.40
C GLU A 419 17.58 -2.10 1.41
N ARG A 420 16.86 -2.92 2.21
CA ARG A 420 16.97 -4.40 2.20
C ARG A 420 16.26 -5.06 1.01
N GLY A 421 15.57 -4.30 0.17
CA GLY A 421 14.93 -4.78 -1.06
C GLY A 421 13.45 -5.11 -0.94
N HIS A 422 12.81 -4.79 0.18
CA HIS A 422 11.36 -4.89 0.35
C HIS A 422 10.62 -3.74 -0.33
N VAL A 423 9.40 -3.99 -0.79
CA VAL A 423 8.48 -2.96 -1.26
C VAL A 423 7.56 -2.60 -0.10
N VAL A 424 7.87 -1.47 0.55
CA VAL A 424 7.25 -1.10 1.82
C VAL A 424 6.09 -0.15 1.58
N GLY A 425 4.90 -0.54 2.02
CA GLY A 425 3.77 0.36 2.16
C GLY A 425 3.65 0.89 3.57
N PHE A 426 3.20 2.14 3.70
CA PHE A 426 2.92 2.75 5.00
C PHE A 426 1.48 3.25 5.03
N LEU A 427 0.70 2.82 6.02
CA LEU A 427 -0.64 3.31 6.30
C LEU A 427 -0.64 4.22 7.53
N GLY A 428 -0.95 5.49 7.33
CA GLY A 428 -1.00 6.50 8.39
C GLY A 428 -2.07 7.54 8.14
N ASP A 429 -2.47 8.22 9.20
CA ASP A 429 -3.53 9.23 9.18
C ASP A 429 -3.16 10.54 9.92
N GLY A 430 -2.02 10.54 10.61
CA GLY A 430 -1.55 11.66 11.42
C GLY A 430 -0.40 12.46 10.79
N ILE A 431 -0.17 13.66 11.33
CA ILE A 431 0.94 14.55 10.94
C ILE A 431 2.30 13.85 11.12
N ASN A 432 2.41 13.03 12.16
CA ASN A 432 3.62 12.28 12.47
C ASN A 432 4.03 11.28 11.38
N ASP A 433 3.06 10.83 10.58
CA ASP A 433 3.26 9.77 9.61
C ASP A 433 3.68 10.31 8.25
N ALA A 434 3.52 11.62 8.00
CA ALA A 434 3.83 12.24 6.73
C ALA A 434 5.27 11.95 6.21
N PRO A 435 6.33 11.99 7.05
CA PRO A 435 7.67 11.60 6.59
C PRO A 435 7.78 10.13 6.19
N ALA A 436 7.14 9.23 6.95
CA ALA A 436 7.15 7.79 6.67
C ALA A 436 6.31 7.46 5.43
N LEU A 437 5.15 8.10 5.25
CA LEU A 437 4.29 8.00 4.06
C LEU A 437 5.05 8.36 2.79
N ARG A 438 5.85 9.44 2.83
CA ARG A 438 6.62 9.88 1.68
C ARG A 438 7.85 9.01 1.40
N THR A 439 8.43 8.44 2.46
CA THR A 439 9.61 7.57 2.37
C THR A 439 9.24 6.15 1.94
N ALA A 440 8.00 5.71 2.12
CA ALA A 440 7.50 4.42 1.66
C ALA A 440 7.53 4.32 0.12
N ASP A 441 7.57 3.09 -0.41
CA ASP A 441 7.34 2.88 -1.85
C ASP A 441 5.88 3.15 -2.21
N ILE A 442 4.98 2.98 -1.24
CA ILE A 442 3.56 3.30 -1.35
C ILE A 442 3.04 3.94 -0.06
N GLY A 443 2.80 5.26 -0.10
CA GLY A 443 2.14 5.98 0.99
C GLY A 443 0.62 5.84 0.90
N ILE A 444 -0.02 5.36 1.96
CA ILE A 444 -1.48 5.13 2.02
C ILE A 444 -2.06 5.95 3.17
N SER A 445 -3.01 6.83 2.88
CA SER A 445 -3.76 7.59 3.88
C SER A 445 -5.25 7.29 3.78
N VAL A 446 -6.03 7.79 4.73
CA VAL A 446 -7.49 7.68 4.73
C VAL A 446 -8.17 9.03 4.49
N ASP A 447 -9.42 9.02 4.03
CA ASP A 447 -10.17 10.26 3.79
C ASP A 447 -10.49 11.05 5.08
N SER A 448 -10.47 10.41 6.24
CA SER A 448 -10.61 11.12 7.53
C SER A 448 -9.29 11.68 8.06
N ALA A 449 -8.17 11.49 7.37
CA ALA A 449 -6.83 11.90 7.82
C ALA A 449 -6.61 13.41 7.74
N VAL A 450 -5.57 13.89 8.42
CA VAL A 450 -5.12 15.28 8.30
C VAL A 450 -4.61 15.59 6.88
N ASP A 451 -4.78 16.84 6.43
CA ASP A 451 -4.43 17.24 5.05
C ASP A 451 -2.98 16.95 4.68
N ILE A 452 -2.04 17.12 5.62
CA ILE A 452 -0.62 16.82 5.37
C ILE A 452 -0.37 15.32 5.11
N ALA A 453 -1.13 14.43 5.75
CA ALA A 453 -1.02 12.99 5.52
C ALA A 453 -1.63 12.60 4.17
N LYS A 454 -2.79 13.19 3.83
CA LYS A 454 -3.39 13.05 2.49
C LYS A 454 -2.50 13.59 1.38
N GLU A 455 -1.77 14.67 1.65
CA GLU A 455 -0.83 15.24 0.68
C GLU A 455 0.43 14.37 0.49
N ALA A 456 0.96 13.83 1.59
CA ALA A 456 2.13 12.95 1.56
C ALA A 456 1.85 11.60 0.89
N ALA A 457 0.63 11.08 0.99
CA ALA A 457 0.24 9.78 0.46
C ALA A 457 0.09 9.75 -1.07
N ASP A 458 0.29 8.57 -1.65
CA ASP A 458 0.04 8.27 -3.06
C ASP A 458 -1.36 7.70 -3.31
N LEU A 459 -1.94 7.04 -2.29
CA LEU A 459 -3.29 6.46 -2.29
C LEU A 459 -4.10 6.97 -1.11
N ILE A 460 -5.40 7.19 -1.33
CA ILE A 460 -6.37 7.56 -0.29
C ILE A 460 -7.47 6.49 -0.21
N LEU A 461 -7.60 5.85 0.95
CA LEU A 461 -8.71 4.94 1.24
C LEU A 461 -9.93 5.76 1.68
N LEU A 462 -11.07 5.57 1.03
CA LEU A 462 -12.32 6.24 1.42
C LEU A 462 -12.92 5.64 2.69
N GLU A 463 -12.49 4.43 3.07
CA GLU A 463 -12.87 3.77 4.31
C GLU A 463 -11.63 3.33 5.08
N LYS A 464 -11.63 3.54 6.39
CA LYS A 464 -10.53 3.16 7.29
C LYS A 464 -10.57 1.64 7.56
N SER A 465 -10.34 0.82 6.53
CA SER A 465 -10.48 -0.63 6.56
C SER A 465 -9.33 -1.35 5.83
N LEU A 466 -8.69 -2.29 6.53
CA LEU A 466 -7.64 -3.13 5.93
C LEU A 466 -8.18 -4.10 4.87
N MET A 467 -9.48 -4.41 4.87
CA MET A 467 -10.11 -5.20 3.81
C MET A 467 -10.08 -4.46 2.47
N VAL A 468 -10.33 -3.15 2.48
CA VAL A 468 -10.26 -2.30 1.27
C VAL A 468 -8.84 -2.26 0.74
N LEU A 469 -7.85 -2.23 1.64
CA LEU A 469 -6.44 -2.30 1.27
C LEU A 469 -6.10 -3.63 0.59
N GLU A 470 -6.57 -4.76 1.11
CA GLU A 470 -6.34 -6.08 0.50
C GLU A 470 -6.93 -6.19 -0.91
N GLU A 471 -8.19 -5.78 -1.10
CA GLU A 471 -8.82 -5.76 -2.43
C GLU A 471 -8.02 -4.87 -3.39
N GLY A 472 -7.54 -3.73 -2.87
CA GLY A 472 -6.68 -2.82 -3.60
C GLY A 472 -5.36 -3.44 -4.05
N VAL A 473 -4.67 -4.19 -3.18
CA VAL A 473 -3.41 -4.88 -3.52
C VAL A 473 -3.65 -5.89 -4.65
N ILE A 474 -4.74 -6.64 -4.60
CA ILE A 474 -5.09 -7.61 -5.66
C ILE A 474 -5.30 -6.91 -7.01
N GLU A 475 -6.03 -5.80 -7.04
CA GLU A 475 -6.23 -5.03 -8.27
C GLU A 475 -4.92 -4.41 -8.77
N GLY A 476 -4.05 -3.96 -7.86
CA GLY A 476 -2.69 -3.52 -8.17
C GLY A 476 -1.88 -4.62 -8.86
N ARG A 477 -1.90 -5.84 -8.32
CA ARG A 477 -1.24 -7.02 -8.90
C ARG A 477 -1.79 -7.38 -10.26
N ARG A 478 -3.11 -7.32 -10.45
CA ARG A 478 -3.75 -7.58 -11.74
C ARG A 478 -3.29 -6.57 -12.80
N THR A 479 -3.25 -5.30 -12.43
CA THR A 479 -2.80 -4.21 -13.28
C THR A 479 -1.33 -4.41 -13.69
N PHE A 480 -0.46 -4.71 -12.72
CA PHE A 480 0.95 -4.93 -12.98
C PHE A 480 1.21 -6.21 -13.80
N ALA A 481 0.50 -7.30 -13.54
CA ALA A 481 0.62 -8.54 -14.30
C ALA A 481 0.23 -8.37 -15.77
N ASN A 482 -0.86 -7.64 -16.07
CA ASN A 482 -1.25 -7.35 -17.45
C ASN A 482 -0.22 -6.49 -18.19
N MET A 483 0.38 -5.53 -17.49
CA MET A 483 1.47 -4.73 -18.04
C MET A 483 2.70 -5.57 -18.35
N LEU A 484 3.09 -6.48 -17.45
CA LEU A 484 4.24 -7.37 -17.65
C LEU A 484 4.02 -8.38 -18.78
N LYS A 485 2.78 -8.86 -18.98
CA LYS A 485 2.41 -9.69 -20.13
C LYS A 485 2.74 -9.00 -21.45
N TYR A 486 2.31 -7.74 -21.61
CA TYR A 486 2.61 -6.94 -22.80
C TYR A 486 4.12 -6.85 -23.03
N ILE A 487 4.87 -6.44 -22.01
CA ILE A 487 6.33 -6.26 -22.11
C ILE A 487 7.02 -7.57 -22.54
N ARG A 488 6.63 -8.71 -21.97
CA ARG A 488 7.18 -10.03 -22.34
C ARG A 488 6.84 -10.42 -23.77
N MET A 489 5.60 -10.18 -24.20
CA MET A 489 5.14 -10.49 -25.56
C MET A 489 5.86 -9.64 -26.60
N THR A 490 5.85 -8.31 -26.45
CA THR A 490 6.47 -7.38 -27.39
C THR A 490 7.97 -7.63 -27.50
N ALA A 491 8.66 -7.79 -26.37
CA ALA A 491 10.11 -8.02 -26.37
C ALA A 491 10.50 -9.35 -27.06
N SER A 492 9.73 -10.42 -26.85
CA SER A 492 9.98 -11.71 -27.50
C SER A 492 9.64 -11.67 -29.00
N SER A 493 8.50 -11.09 -29.35
CA SER A 493 8.00 -11.03 -30.74
C SER A 493 8.92 -10.19 -31.62
N ASN A 494 9.33 -9.00 -31.14
CA ASN A 494 10.21 -8.11 -31.89
C ASN A 494 11.60 -8.73 -32.11
N PHE A 495 12.11 -9.47 -31.12
CA PHE A 495 13.38 -10.20 -31.27
C PHE A 495 13.28 -11.29 -32.35
N GLY A 496 12.21 -12.10 -32.29
CA GLY A 496 11.98 -13.19 -33.24
C GLY A 496 11.84 -12.68 -34.68
N ASN A 497 11.01 -11.66 -34.90
CA ASN A 497 10.80 -11.06 -36.23
C ASN A 497 12.14 -10.60 -36.85
N VAL A 498 12.97 -9.88 -36.08
CA VAL A 498 14.26 -9.38 -36.58
C VAL A 498 15.25 -10.49 -36.89
N PHE A 499 15.25 -11.56 -36.09
CA PHE A 499 16.09 -12.72 -36.39
C PHE A 499 15.64 -13.40 -37.69
N SER A 500 14.33 -13.51 -37.93
CA SER A 500 13.77 -14.04 -39.18
C SER A 500 14.13 -13.17 -40.38
N VAL A 501 14.03 -11.85 -40.24
CA VAL A 501 14.46 -10.87 -41.25
C VAL A 501 15.94 -11.03 -41.58
N LEU A 502 16.79 -11.21 -40.58
CA LEU A 502 18.24 -11.38 -40.76
C LEU A 502 18.55 -12.64 -41.59
N VAL A 503 17.97 -13.78 -41.21
CA VAL A 503 18.14 -15.04 -41.93
C VAL A 503 17.62 -14.90 -43.36
N ALA A 504 16.43 -14.38 -43.53
CA ALA A 504 15.84 -14.17 -44.85
C ALA A 504 16.68 -13.24 -45.73
N SER A 505 17.22 -12.15 -45.17
CA SER A 505 18.06 -11.19 -45.89
C SER A 505 19.39 -11.80 -46.36
N ALA A 506 19.92 -12.80 -45.65
CA ALA A 506 21.16 -13.46 -46.01
C ALA A 506 21.01 -14.50 -47.14
N PHE A 507 19.85 -15.16 -47.25
CA PHE A 507 19.65 -16.28 -48.17
C PHE A 507 18.72 -15.98 -49.35
N ILE A 508 17.87 -14.95 -49.26
CA ILE A 508 16.86 -14.65 -50.29
C ILE A 508 17.36 -13.55 -51.24
N PRO A 509 17.23 -13.74 -52.57
CA PRO A 509 17.77 -12.82 -53.58
C PRO A 509 17.01 -11.50 -53.68
N PHE A 510 15.83 -11.38 -53.06
CA PHE A 510 14.98 -10.19 -53.01
C PHE A 510 14.66 -9.81 -51.56
N LEU A 511 14.05 -8.64 -51.34
CA LEU A 511 13.59 -8.24 -50.00
C LEU A 511 12.51 -9.20 -49.48
N PRO A 512 12.74 -9.88 -48.34
CA PRO A 512 11.80 -10.87 -47.80
C PRO A 512 10.41 -10.30 -47.55
N MET A 513 10.35 -9.02 -47.16
CA MET A 513 9.14 -8.23 -47.01
C MET A 513 9.46 -6.78 -47.41
N LEU A 514 8.47 -6.05 -47.92
CA LEU A 514 8.65 -4.63 -48.22
C LEU A 514 8.57 -3.77 -46.95
N PRO A 515 9.27 -2.61 -46.92
CA PRO A 515 9.16 -1.62 -45.84
C PRO A 515 7.71 -1.28 -45.45
N LEU A 516 6.83 -1.10 -46.44
CA LEU A 516 5.41 -0.81 -46.24
C LEU A 516 4.66 -1.98 -45.57
N GLN A 517 4.94 -3.22 -45.99
CA GLN A 517 4.28 -4.41 -45.45
C GLN A 517 4.67 -4.64 -43.98
N LEU A 518 5.96 -4.43 -43.63
CA LEU A 518 6.43 -4.48 -42.24
C LEU A 518 5.73 -3.44 -41.36
N LEU A 519 5.62 -2.20 -41.83
CA LEU A 519 4.93 -1.13 -41.08
C LEU A 519 3.45 -1.44 -40.85
N VAL A 520 2.76 -1.94 -41.88
CA VAL A 520 1.35 -2.37 -41.77
C VAL A 520 1.20 -3.54 -40.81
N GLN A 521 2.11 -4.52 -40.86
CA GLN A 521 2.09 -5.66 -39.96
C GLN A 521 2.28 -5.22 -38.50
N ASN A 522 3.26 -4.35 -38.23
CA ASN A 522 3.49 -3.81 -36.88
C ASN A 522 2.28 -3.02 -36.38
N LEU A 523 1.70 -2.16 -37.22
CA LEU A 523 0.49 -1.40 -36.86
C LEU A 523 -0.68 -2.34 -36.51
N LEU A 524 -0.93 -3.36 -37.33
CA LEU A 524 -1.99 -4.34 -37.07
C LEU A 524 -1.71 -5.13 -35.79
N TYR A 525 -0.48 -5.57 -35.57
CA TYR A 525 -0.07 -6.25 -34.35
C TYR A 525 -0.27 -5.38 -33.11
N ASP A 526 0.05 -4.10 -33.19
CA ASP A 526 -0.08 -3.13 -32.10
C ASP A 526 -1.54 -2.80 -31.78
N LEU A 527 -2.39 -2.67 -32.79
CA LEU A 527 -3.84 -2.55 -32.60
C LEU A 527 -4.42 -3.75 -31.84
N SER A 528 -3.88 -4.96 -32.06
CA SER A 528 -4.32 -6.16 -31.34
C SER A 528 -4.07 -6.10 -29.84
N GLN A 529 -3.03 -5.38 -29.43
CA GLN A 529 -2.53 -5.33 -28.06
C GLN A 529 -3.27 -4.30 -27.19
N ILE A 530 -4.04 -3.38 -27.79
CA ILE A 530 -4.87 -2.38 -27.07
C ILE A 530 -5.81 -3.04 -26.05
N ALA A 531 -6.21 -4.29 -26.28
CA ALA A 531 -7.11 -5.03 -25.40
C ALA A 531 -6.41 -5.74 -24.22
N ILE A 532 -5.06 -5.78 -24.15
CA ILE A 532 -4.31 -6.43 -23.07
C ILE A 532 -4.62 -5.88 -21.67
N PRO A 533 -4.86 -4.56 -21.45
CA PRO A 533 -5.26 -4.04 -20.14
C PRO A 533 -6.53 -4.71 -19.56
N PHE A 534 -7.42 -5.19 -20.43
CA PHE A 534 -8.68 -5.83 -20.08
C PHE A 534 -8.56 -7.34 -19.86
N ASP A 535 -7.35 -7.87 -19.95
CA ASP A 535 -7.13 -9.29 -19.91
C ASP A 535 -7.28 -9.92 -18.51
N HIS A 536 -7.65 -11.21 -18.47
CA HIS A 536 -7.72 -12.01 -17.25
C HIS A 536 -6.31 -12.40 -16.77
N VAL A 537 -6.06 -12.26 -15.47
CA VAL A 537 -4.83 -12.68 -14.80
C VAL A 537 -5.10 -13.95 -14.01
N ASP A 538 -4.22 -14.93 -14.12
CA ASP A 538 -4.35 -16.20 -13.39
C ASP A 538 -4.13 -15.99 -11.89
N ASP A 539 -4.93 -16.65 -11.03
CA ASP A 539 -4.92 -16.44 -9.57
C ASP A 539 -3.55 -16.63 -8.91
N GLU A 540 -2.72 -17.52 -9.46
CA GLU A 540 -1.34 -17.75 -9.00
C GLU A 540 -0.49 -16.47 -9.04
N LEU A 541 -0.74 -15.59 -10.01
CA LEU A 541 -0.03 -14.31 -10.14
C LEU A 541 -0.56 -13.25 -9.16
N LEU A 542 -1.76 -13.44 -8.62
CA LEU A 542 -2.39 -12.51 -7.68
C LEU A 542 -2.04 -12.82 -6.22
N ARG A 543 -1.68 -14.08 -5.91
CA ARG A 543 -1.38 -14.52 -4.53
C ARG A 543 -0.04 -14.07 -3.98
N GLN A 544 0.94 -13.79 -4.82
CA GLN A 544 2.27 -13.36 -4.39
C GLN A 544 2.61 -11.96 -4.90
N PRO A 545 3.37 -11.17 -4.13
CA PRO A 545 3.91 -9.90 -4.60
C PRO A 545 4.70 -10.11 -5.90
N GLN A 546 4.37 -9.32 -6.91
CA GLN A 546 5.06 -9.37 -8.20
C GLN A 546 6.21 -8.37 -8.18
N GLN A 547 7.44 -8.85 -8.41
CA GLN A 547 8.61 -7.99 -8.51
C GLN A 547 9.07 -7.84 -9.96
N TRP A 548 9.61 -6.66 -10.28
CA TRP A 548 10.22 -6.43 -11.57
C TRP A 548 11.60 -7.12 -11.65
N ASN A 549 11.77 -8.10 -12.55
CA ASN A 549 13.04 -8.79 -12.77
C ASN A 549 13.61 -8.55 -14.19
N PRO A 550 14.49 -7.57 -14.39
CA PRO A 550 15.05 -7.25 -15.71
C PRO A 550 15.87 -8.42 -16.30
N GLY A 551 16.60 -9.16 -15.46
CA GLY A 551 17.40 -10.31 -15.90
C GLY A 551 16.54 -11.52 -16.30
N GLY A 552 15.31 -11.60 -15.80
CA GLY A 552 14.32 -12.59 -16.24
C GLY A 552 13.82 -12.29 -17.66
N LEU A 553 13.59 -11.02 -17.99
CA LEU A 553 13.10 -10.62 -19.31
C LEU A 553 14.11 -10.91 -20.43
N GLY A 554 15.40 -10.62 -20.22
CA GLY A 554 16.43 -10.93 -21.22
C GLY A 554 16.53 -12.43 -21.51
N ARG A 555 16.45 -13.27 -20.49
CA ARG A 555 16.37 -14.74 -20.65
C ARG A 555 15.11 -15.14 -21.41
N PHE A 556 13.97 -14.54 -21.07
CA PHE A 556 12.70 -14.80 -21.75
C PHE A 556 12.80 -14.52 -23.26
N MET A 557 13.39 -13.39 -23.66
CA MET A 557 13.61 -13.03 -25.06
C MET A 557 14.45 -14.07 -25.81
N VAL A 558 15.55 -14.55 -25.21
CA VAL A 558 16.46 -15.51 -25.86
C VAL A 558 15.82 -16.89 -26.06
N PHE A 559 14.93 -17.32 -25.15
CA PHE A 559 14.27 -18.62 -25.27
C PHE A 559 13.04 -18.59 -26.16
N PHE A 560 12.22 -17.54 -26.09
CA PHE A 560 10.95 -17.47 -26.82
C PHE A 560 11.07 -16.76 -28.16
N GLY A 561 12.01 -15.83 -28.31
CA GLY A 561 12.22 -15.08 -29.55
C GLY A 561 12.57 -15.98 -30.75
N PRO A 562 13.58 -16.86 -30.65
CA PRO A 562 13.95 -17.74 -31.78
C PRO A 562 12.86 -18.73 -32.19
N ILE A 563 11.86 -19.01 -31.33
CA ILE A 563 10.81 -19.98 -31.64
C ILE A 563 10.01 -19.51 -32.85
N SER A 564 9.59 -18.23 -32.89
CA SER A 564 8.84 -17.73 -34.06
C SER A 564 9.68 -17.84 -35.33
N SER A 565 10.99 -17.55 -35.23
CA SER A 565 11.89 -17.63 -36.37
C SER A 565 12.07 -19.02 -36.96
N ILE A 566 11.97 -20.07 -36.14
CA ILE A 566 11.99 -21.46 -36.65
C ILE A 566 10.82 -21.68 -37.61
N PHE A 567 9.64 -21.13 -37.29
CA PHE A 567 8.44 -21.28 -38.11
C PHE A 567 8.43 -20.29 -39.27
N ASP A 568 8.94 -19.07 -39.11
CA ASP A 568 9.17 -18.16 -40.25
C ASP A 568 10.09 -18.83 -41.29
N ILE A 569 11.19 -19.47 -40.84
CA ILE A 569 12.12 -20.20 -41.72
C ILE A 569 11.42 -21.40 -42.37
N ALA A 570 10.57 -22.13 -41.63
CA ALA A 570 9.77 -23.21 -42.22
C ALA A 570 8.83 -22.68 -43.32
N THR A 571 8.20 -21.53 -43.10
CA THR A 571 7.39 -20.82 -44.11
C THR A 571 8.24 -20.46 -45.32
N PHE A 572 9.45 -19.95 -45.13
CA PHE A 572 10.37 -19.62 -46.22
C PHE A 572 10.71 -20.87 -47.05
N LEU A 573 11.00 -22.00 -46.40
CA LEU A 573 11.32 -23.25 -47.09
C LEU A 573 10.11 -23.79 -47.87
N VAL A 574 8.90 -23.69 -47.32
CA VAL A 574 7.67 -24.09 -48.02
C VAL A 574 7.43 -23.20 -49.24
N LEU A 575 7.52 -21.88 -49.08
CA LEU A 575 7.35 -20.94 -50.19
C LEU A 575 8.42 -21.16 -51.28
N TRP A 576 9.66 -21.42 -50.88
CA TRP A 576 10.79 -21.63 -51.77
C TRP A 576 10.70 -22.94 -52.56
N HIS A 577 10.47 -24.07 -51.87
CA HIS A 577 10.54 -25.41 -52.48
C HIS A 577 9.21 -25.95 -53.00
N VAL A 578 8.09 -25.62 -52.34
CA VAL A 578 6.76 -26.16 -52.70
C VAL A 578 6.06 -25.25 -53.70
N PHE A 579 6.11 -23.93 -53.46
CA PHE A 579 5.44 -22.94 -54.31
C PHE A 579 6.35 -22.30 -55.36
N GLY A 580 7.66 -22.63 -55.35
CA GLY A 580 8.61 -22.12 -56.35
C GLY A 580 8.84 -20.62 -56.28
N ALA A 581 8.58 -19.98 -55.13
CA ALA A 581 8.77 -18.54 -54.93
C ALA A 581 10.24 -18.18 -54.67
N ASN A 582 11.13 -18.64 -55.56
CA ASN A 582 12.59 -18.53 -55.43
C ASN A 582 13.23 -17.51 -56.39
N SER A 583 12.43 -16.90 -57.26
CA SER A 583 12.86 -15.88 -58.22
C SER A 583 12.27 -14.50 -57.89
N PRO A 584 12.91 -13.40 -58.32
CA PRO A 584 12.35 -12.06 -58.17
C PRO A 584 10.97 -11.86 -58.79
N GLU A 585 10.60 -12.65 -59.81
CA GLU A 585 9.28 -12.62 -60.43
C GLU A 585 8.17 -13.10 -59.48
N HIS A 586 8.49 -14.02 -58.56
CA HIS A 586 7.58 -14.55 -57.56
C HIS A 586 7.76 -13.92 -56.17
N GLN A 587 8.48 -12.79 -56.07
CA GLN A 587 8.74 -12.13 -54.78
C GLN A 587 7.44 -11.72 -54.07
N THR A 588 6.42 -11.27 -54.81
CA THR A 588 5.15 -10.79 -54.25
C THR A 588 4.40 -11.92 -53.54
N LEU A 589 4.44 -13.13 -54.11
CA LEU A 589 3.88 -14.33 -53.50
C LEU A 589 4.61 -14.69 -52.20
N PHE A 590 5.95 -14.63 -52.21
CA PHE A 590 6.75 -14.89 -51.01
C PHE A 590 6.44 -13.90 -49.89
N GLN A 591 6.44 -12.60 -50.23
CA GLN A 591 6.15 -11.50 -49.32
C GLN A 591 4.74 -11.62 -48.73
N SER A 592 3.76 -11.99 -49.55
CA SER A 592 2.37 -12.18 -49.11
C SER A 592 2.20 -13.38 -48.19
N GLY A 593 2.91 -14.48 -48.48
CA GLY A 593 2.85 -15.69 -47.65
C GLY A 593 3.41 -15.41 -46.27
N TRP A 594 4.60 -14.80 -46.21
CA TRP A 594 5.21 -14.43 -44.94
C TRP A 594 4.44 -13.33 -44.21
N PHE A 595 3.86 -12.36 -44.90
CA PHE A 595 2.99 -11.34 -44.27
C PHE A 595 1.82 -11.98 -43.51
N VAL A 596 1.12 -12.93 -44.14
CA VAL A 596 -0.01 -13.62 -43.51
C VAL A 596 0.45 -14.50 -42.35
N GLU A 597 1.49 -15.31 -42.57
CA GLU A 597 1.99 -16.21 -41.52
C GLU A 597 2.57 -15.46 -40.34
N GLY A 598 3.47 -14.51 -40.60
CA GLY A 598 4.12 -13.68 -39.58
C GLY A 598 3.11 -12.89 -38.75
N LEU A 599 2.08 -12.30 -39.36
CA LEU A 599 1.06 -11.58 -38.61
C LEU A 599 0.21 -12.54 -37.75
N ILE A 600 -0.21 -13.69 -38.29
CA ILE A 600 -1.01 -14.65 -37.53
C ILE A 600 -0.19 -15.30 -36.41
N SER A 601 1.08 -15.65 -36.64
CA SER A 601 1.97 -16.24 -35.63
C SER A 601 2.26 -15.24 -34.49
N GLN A 602 2.44 -13.96 -34.80
CA GLN A 602 2.54 -12.88 -33.81
C GLN A 602 1.25 -12.71 -32.99
N LEU A 603 0.07 -12.76 -33.61
CA LEU A 603 -1.20 -12.70 -32.88
C LEU A 603 -1.40 -13.95 -32.01
N LEU A 604 -0.95 -15.11 -32.48
CA LEU A 604 -1.04 -16.37 -31.75
C LEU A 604 -0.12 -16.38 -30.53
N VAL A 605 1.08 -15.78 -30.62
CA VAL A 605 2.02 -15.74 -29.49
C VAL A 605 1.47 -14.95 -28.30
N VAL A 606 0.68 -13.91 -28.55
CA VAL A 606 -0.02 -13.15 -27.50
C VAL A 606 -0.89 -14.09 -26.65
N HIS A 607 -1.57 -15.04 -27.28
CA HIS A 607 -2.36 -16.05 -26.57
C HIS A 607 -1.52 -17.18 -25.96
N MET A 608 -0.36 -17.49 -26.54
CA MET A 608 0.51 -18.54 -25.99
C MET A 608 1.26 -18.06 -24.74
N ILE A 609 1.84 -16.87 -24.76
CA ILE A 609 2.78 -16.37 -23.74
C ILE A 609 2.08 -15.59 -22.61
N ARG A 610 0.80 -15.22 -22.74
CA ARG A 610 0.02 -14.56 -21.67
C ARG A 610 -0.07 -15.31 -20.34
N THR A 611 0.06 -16.63 -20.39
CA THR A 611 -0.22 -17.53 -19.26
C THR A 611 0.73 -18.70 -19.31
N ARG A 612 1.11 -19.23 -18.14
CA ARG A 612 1.84 -20.50 -18.03
C ARG A 612 0.98 -21.68 -18.48
N ARG A 613 -0.34 -21.61 -18.24
CA ARG A 613 -1.29 -22.70 -18.48
C ARG A 613 -1.48 -22.98 -19.97
N ILE A 614 -2.19 -24.06 -20.29
CA ILE A 614 -2.57 -24.36 -21.67
C ILE A 614 -3.59 -23.31 -22.14
N PRO A 615 -3.26 -22.54 -23.18
CA PRO A 615 -4.13 -21.47 -23.66
C PRO A 615 -5.42 -22.04 -24.26
N PHE A 616 -6.50 -21.25 -24.18
CA PHE A 616 -7.86 -21.58 -24.66
C PHE A 616 -8.60 -22.71 -23.95
N LEU A 617 -7.88 -23.61 -23.27
CA LEU A 617 -8.43 -24.73 -22.49
C LEU A 617 -8.43 -24.42 -20.99
N GLN A 618 -7.27 -24.08 -20.42
CA GLN A 618 -7.09 -23.89 -18.98
C GLN A 618 -7.10 -22.41 -18.56
N SER A 619 -6.70 -21.51 -19.46
CA SER A 619 -6.76 -20.06 -19.26
C SER A 619 -7.19 -19.43 -20.58
N ARG A 620 -8.28 -18.66 -20.53
CA ARG A 620 -8.92 -18.06 -21.72
C ARG A 620 -8.73 -16.56 -21.68
N ALA A 621 -8.38 -16.01 -22.85
CA ALA A 621 -8.30 -14.59 -23.04
C ALA A 621 -9.63 -13.88 -22.80
N ALA A 622 -9.57 -12.65 -22.31
CA ALA A 622 -10.77 -11.83 -22.18
C ALA A 622 -11.39 -11.62 -23.56
N TRP A 623 -12.72 -11.52 -23.60
CA TRP A 623 -13.48 -11.33 -24.84
C TRP A 623 -12.99 -10.17 -25.71
N PRO A 624 -12.58 -9.00 -25.17
CA PRO A 624 -12.02 -7.92 -25.98
C PRO A 624 -10.75 -8.33 -26.72
N LEU A 625 -9.86 -9.08 -26.07
CA LEU A 625 -8.59 -9.53 -26.68
C LEU A 625 -8.84 -10.61 -27.74
N LEU A 626 -9.76 -11.55 -27.49
CA LEU A 626 -10.16 -12.54 -28.49
C LEU A 626 -10.81 -11.89 -29.71
N GLY A 627 -11.74 -10.96 -29.49
CA GLY A 627 -12.42 -10.24 -30.56
C GLY A 627 -11.45 -9.44 -31.42
N MET A 628 -10.52 -8.71 -30.80
CA MET A 628 -9.53 -7.91 -31.51
C MET A 628 -8.55 -8.79 -32.32
N THR A 629 -8.03 -9.85 -31.70
CA THR A 629 -7.10 -10.77 -32.41
C THR A 629 -7.79 -11.48 -33.57
N LEU A 630 -9.04 -11.94 -33.41
CA LEU A 630 -9.80 -12.55 -34.50
C LEU A 630 -10.11 -11.56 -35.63
N ALA A 631 -10.46 -10.32 -35.29
CA ALA A 631 -10.69 -9.27 -36.28
C ALA A 631 -9.43 -8.99 -37.11
N ILE A 632 -8.26 -8.95 -36.47
CA ILE A 632 -7.00 -8.69 -37.17
C ILE A 632 -6.54 -9.90 -37.96
N VAL A 633 -6.77 -11.14 -37.51
CA VAL A 633 -6.57 -12.34 -38.33
C VAL A 633 -7.44 -12.28 -39.60
N ALA A 634 -8.70 -11.86 -39.47
CA ALA A 634 -9.57 -11.70 -40.64
C ALA A 634 -9.04 -10.62 -41.60
N VAL A 635 -8.53 -9.49 -41.08
CA VAL A 635 -7.87 -8.45 -41.89
C VAL A 635 -6.61 -8.99 -42.56
N ALA A 636 -5.77 -9.74 -41.84
CA ALA A 636 -4.53 -10.33 -42.35
C ALA A 636 -4.79 -11.24 -43.55
N ILE A 637 -5.87 -12.03 -43.50
CA ILE A 637 -6.31 -12.91 -44.59
C ILE A 637 -6.97 -12.11 -45.72
N PHE A 638 -7.80 -11.13 -45.37
CA PHE A 638 -8.54 -10.34 -46.36
C PHE A 638 -7.64 -9.43 -47.19
N LEU A 639 -6.56 -8.88 -46.62
CA LEU A 639 -5.77 -7.82 -47.25
C LEU A 639 -5.01 -8.30 -48.52
N PRO A 640 -4.38 -9.49 -48.56
CA PRO A 640 -3.82 -10.08 -49.80
C PRO A 640 -4.88 -10.63 -50.75
N MET A 641 -6.05 -11.05 -50.24
CA MET A 641 -7.16 -11.61 -51.04
C MET A 641 -8.08 -10.53 -51.63
N GLY A 642 -8.03 -9.31 -51.09
CA GLY A 642 -9.00 -8.25 -51.32
C GLY A 642 -8.56 -7.24 -52.37
N PRO A 643 -9.42 -6.25 -52.68
CA PRO A 643 -9.17 -5.25 -53.72
C PRO A 643 -8.00 -4.31 -53.41
N LEU A 644 -7.56 -4.24 -52.15
CA LEU A 644 -6.45 -3.40 -51.69
C LEU A 644 -5.08 -4.08 -51.82
N ALA A 645 -5.02 -5.35 -52.23
CA ALA A 645 -3.76 -6.11 -52.30
C ALA A 645 -2.69 -5.39 -53.14
N HIS A 646 -3.06 -4.85 -54.31
CA HIS A 646 -2.14 -4.12 -55.18
C HIS A 646 -1.55 -2.85 -54.52
N SER A 647 -2.32 -2.15 -53.68
CA SER A 647 -1.84 -0.95 -52.98
C SER A 647 -0.72 -1.25 -51.99
N PHE A 648 -0.71 -2.46 -51.42
CA PHE A 648 0.32 -2.94 -50.50
C PHE A 648 1.36 -3.86 -51.17
N ARG A 649 1.29 -3.99 -52.51
CA ARG A 649 2.08 -4.96 -53.30
C ARG A 649 1.99 -6.37 -52.72
N LEU A 650 0.77 -6.82 -52.48
CA LEU A 650 0.45 -8.18 -52.05
C LEU A 650 -0.31 -8.90 -53.16
N GLU A 651 -0.24 -10.22 -53.12
CA GLU A 651 -0.85 -11.13 -54.09
C GLU A 651 -1.70 -12.18 -53.38
N ALA A 652 -2.72 -12.65 -54.08
CA ALA A 652 -3.60 -13.69 -53.57
C ALA A 652 -2.85 -15.03 -53.43
N LEU A 653 -2.81 -15.56 -52.20
CA LEU A 653 -2.21 -16.85 -51.88
C LEU A 653 -2.99 -18.02 -52.49
N PRO A 654 -2.30 -19.02 -53.07
CA PRO A 654 -2.94 -20.19 -53.65
C PRO A 654 -3.65 -21.03 -52.58
N PRO A 655 -4.78 -21.70 -52.90
CA PRO A 655 -5.52 -22.52 -51.93
C PRO A 655 -4.66 -23.59 -51.23
N GLY A 656 -3.63 -24.12 -51.91
CA GLY A 656 -2.69 -25.09 -51.36
C GLY A 656 -1.80 -24.56 -50.24
N TYR A 657 -1.70 -23.24 -50.04
CA TYR A 657 -0.90 -22.62 -48.98
C TYR A 657 -1.55 -22.79 -47.59
N TRP A 658 -2.87 -22.70 -47.51
CA TRP A 658 -3.61 -22.69 -46.23
C TRP A 658 -3.40 -23.95 -45.37
N PRO A 659 -3.37 -25.18 -45.93
CA PRO A 659 -3.03 -26.37 -45.15
C PRO A 659 -1.62 -26.34 -44.55
N TRP A 660 -0.63 -25.82 -45.30
CA TRP A 660 0.74 -25.65 -44.80
C TRP A 660 0.80 -24.62 -43.68
N LEU A 661 0.14 -23.47 -43.86
CA LEU A 661 0.01 -22.45 -42.83
C LEU A 661 -0.57 -23.04 -41.54
N LEU A 662 -1.66 -23.81 -41.64
CA LEU A 662 -2.26 -24.45 -40.47
C LEU A 662 -1.29 -25.42 -39.78
N ALA A 663 -0.55 -26.23 -40.53
CA ALA A 663 0.44 -27.15 -39.98
C ALA A 663 1.59 -26.42 -39.26
N ILE A 664 2.09 -25.33 -39.85
CA ILE A 664 3.14 -24.46 -39.28
C ILE A 664 2.63 -23.85 -37.96
N LEU A 665 1.43 -23.26 -37.96
CA LEU A 665 0.85 -22.64 -36.76
C LEU A 665 0.58 -23.66 -35.65
N LEU A 666 0.11 -24.86 -35.97
CA LEU A 666 -0.07 -25.94 -34.98
C LEU A 666 1.27 -26.41 -34.40
N GLY A 667 2.29 -26.55 -35.25
CA GLY A 667 3.66 -26.84 -34.82
C GLY A 667 4.19 -25.75 -33.89
N TYR A 668 3.94 -24.48 -34.22
CA TYR A 668 4.32 -23.34 -33.42
C TYR A 668 3.67 -23.35 -32.04
N MET A 669 2.36 -23.61 -31.97
CA MET A 669 1.64 -23.75 -30.70
C MET A 669 2.21 -24.89 -29.86
N ALA A 670 2.46 -26.05 -30.48
CA ALA A 670 2.99 -27.23 -29.78
C ALA A 670 4.40 -26.97 -29.22
N LEU A 671 5.31 -26.43 -30.03
CA LEU A 671 6.67 -26.12 -29.59
C LEU A 671 6.68 -25.04 -28.51
N THR A 672 5.93 -23.96 -28.70
CA THR A 672 5.82 -22.88 -27.71
C THR A 672 5.29 -23.41 -26.39
N GLN A 673 4.26 -24.26 -26.41
CA GLN A 673 3.71 -24.86 -25.19
C GLN A 673 4.71 -25.81 -24.51
N ALA A 674 5.48 -26.59 -25.26
CA ALA A 674 6.53 -27.45 -24.72
C ALA A 674 7.65 -26.63 -24.05
N VAL A 675 8.14 -25.57 -24.72
CA VAL A 675 9.17 -24.68 -24.17
C VAL A 675 8.65 -23.92 -22.95
N LYS A 676 7.40 -23.45 -22.94
CA LYS A 676 6.76 -22.89 -21.73
C LYS A 676 6.82 -23.84 -20.55
N GLY A 677 6.44 -25.11 -20.78
CA GLY A 677 6.45 -26.14 -19.74
C GLY A 677 7.84 -26.39 -19.17
N TRP A 678 8.86 -26.44 -20.04
CA TRP A 678 10.26 -26.60 -19.63
C TRP A 678 10.80 -25.36 -18.91
N PHE A 679 10.61 -24.17 -19.49
CA PHE A 679 11.09 -22.90 -18.95
C PHE A 679 10.54 -22.64 -17.54
N ALA A 680 9.23 -22.85 -17.36
CA ALA A 680 8.58 -22.66 -16.06
C ALA A 680 9.10 -23.63 -14.98
N ARG A 681 9.51 -24.85 -15.34
CA ARG A 681 10.13 -25.80 -14.40
C ARG A 681 11.57 -25.43 -14.05
N ARG A 682 12.33 -24.89 -15.00
CA ARG A 682 13.77 -24.62 -14.85
C ARG A 682 14.09 -23.29 -14.18
N TYR A 683 13.34 -22.24 -14.52
CA TYR A 683 13.61 -20.86 -14.14
C TYR A 683 12.48 -20.18 -13.37
N GLY A 684 11.32 -20.84 -13.24
CA GLY A 684 10.09 -20.19 -12.81
C GLY A 684 9.43 -19.41 -13.95
N TRP A 685 8.14 -19.11 -13.80
CA TRP A 685 7.38 -18.29 -14.76
C TRP A 685 7.35 -16.80 -14.38
N GLN A 686 7.63 -16.49 -13.11
CA GLN A 686 7.67 -15.15 -12.56
C GLN A 686 9.06 -14.55 -12.69
#